data_AF-W5J4L7-F1
#
_entry.id   AF-W5J4L7-F1
#
_cell.length_a   1.000
_cell.length_b   1.000
_cell.length_c   1.000
_cell.angle_alpha   90.00
_cell.angle_beta   90.00
_cell.angle_gamma   90.00
#
_symmetry.space_group_name_H-M   'P 1'
#
loop_
_entity.id
_entity.type
_entity.pdbx_description
1 polymer ?
#
loop_
_entity_poly.entity_id
_entity_poly.type
_entity_poly.pdbx_seq_one_letter_code
_entity_poly.pdbx_strand_id
1 'polypeptide(L)'
;MPKPDFGIRGIVAPGRNGVIRAARRVINSLDNLAETSTSENLESGYQLLIDVRNDILSIGSSFQGSGLTLLNSIISLANSNGQVSNGFTQVYNAIGALDLLVKSGLNTKLRRLVENGVPYIAQQFRNSFAELRKVLRELRNDLQKLQSEVEAAAAEHNDSGAIPSNIVRRHVLTKTQNDVRNDVTNIHSATSAVRFVVQNTLTQLHEADEFLQDIVRKAKREFTEYEEHDLKHFENHVEQLAQSTLSHISEEYGELATSELSAYNQLLPRLRPITGFSDAAPSFDSLLDSYSPAIVSTTQSYYNVTLTFYIGNALNVEEGVEGFFKDNLCKLIRETIRVLIGSKSSDFCFSRISPRVFKLFDQYYYSASQCFRSEKARIRTLLKIVEILAESLLFNLEDLVENLTVCAEMCTDADVCLRRQAGFYDELGGLLLQGYDIIRHLVEHELAASIQRLTACVQATRFTTLHDIHEISHQLRSCDKHGHMHVHRETVLNGCFYYRFWKKMKNPIYGCCYCWVVTILALGYLQGIQGSPRPDFGIDGAINGAVRVIAIAGQTNVTFEDIKPDNITLTTNYTRLYTLRTALSTIATRIATDGQSVTTALETLANSTGSLPIVFNDTLTAVTALQTQLLSGLAPQRTTIQNAVGPAINLMLTDAGKRLQGTLTRLNNQLGSLNASITTAVLVSGSSTIAPEVIRNYVTPVQMAAFKRTLHEFQTDLPLFDHIITLTLKHLQMADTYLSSYMTQAMMAANDALGHYAAFKLNVEPLTMPVENYIFNELTKYRYDELPDIYYLSDLQADTYMKAVLDQFDIAYDDVRISDLSLNFTESFTDYLKKVVVLDDYLDRFFDSQLCEPVRAVLQVLIASGPWAEYCFHKYWPKLDVLLQNAVDDYTKCYQIEEIRLERIFAIVPRLVDQLVYDFQYWADHTATCYDLYLTYADCFKSIGPAYKELALLAVAKQQDLLDLTILETTASYNRIGACFATAKYDLVLSAEKIVSAVAKCETSGPNV
;
A
#
# COMPACT_ATOMS: atom_id res chain seq x y z
N MET A 1 12.00 -10.70 -52.50
CA MET A 1 11.74 -9.26 -52.28
C MET A 1 12.61 -8.78 -51.13
N PRO A 2 13.34 -7.66 -51.26
CA PRO A 2 14.10 -7.05 -50.15
C PRO A 2 13.12 -6.68 -49.03
N LYS A 3 13.50 -6.93 -47.78
CA LYS A 3 12.70 -6.48 -46.63
C LYS A 3 12.90 -4.96 -46.46
N PRO A 4 11.82 -4.16 -46.26
CA PRO A 4 11.92 -2.75 -45.89
C PRO A 4 12.80 -2.55 -44.64
N ASP A 5 13.65 -1.53 -44.62
CA ASP A 5 14.47 -1.23 -43.45
C ASP A 5 14.86 0.26 -43.34
N PHE A 6 14.33 0.96 -42.34
CA PHE A 6 14.55 2.40 -42.08
C PHE A 6 14.40 3.33 -43.31
N GLY A 7 13.54 2.97 -44.26
CA GLY A 7 13.27 3.78 -45.46
C GLY A 7 14.11 3.41 -46.69
N ILE A 8 15.03 2.45 -46.61
CA ILE A 8 15.77 1.92 -47.77
C ILE A 8 15.29 0.52 -48.18
N ARG A 9 15.58 0.15 -49.42
CA ARG A 9 15.34 -1.19 -49.98
C ARG A 9 16.54 -2.12 -49.73
N GLY A 10 17.07 -2.14 -48.51
CA GLY A 10 18.23 -2.95 -48.10
C GLY A 10 17.96 -3.68 -46.77
N ILE A 11 18.91 -4.49 -46.30
CA ILE A 11 18.82 -5.17 -45.00
C ILE A 11 19.74 -4.43 -44.01
N VAL A 12 19.16 -3.71 -43.06
CA VAL A 12 19.84 -3.11 -41.89
C VAL A 12 19.66 -4.09 -40.72
N ALA A 13 20.30 -5.27 -40.86
CA ALA A 13 20.34 -6.27 -39.80
C ALA A 13 21.54 -5.99 -38.87
N PRO A 14 21.36 -6.02 -37.54
CA PRO A 14 20.20 -6.54 -36.79
C PRO A 14 19.20 -5.46 -36.30
N GLY A 15 19.43 -4.18 -36.62
CA GLY A 15 18.75 -3.02 -36.03
C GLY A 15 17.22 -3.07 -36.09
N ARG A 16 16.64 -3.47 -37.22
CA ARG A 16 15.17 -3.45 -37.42
C ARG A 16 14.38 -4.22 -36.36
N ASN A 17 14.65 -5.52 -36.23
CA ASN A 17 13.89 -6.39 -35.34
C ASN A 17 14.16 -6.06 -33.87
N GLY A 18 15.37 -5.59 -33.56
CA GLY A 18 15.73 -5.10 -32.23
C GLY A 18 14.89 -3.88 -31.84
N VAL A 19 14.85 -2.87 -32.70
CA VAL A 19 14.06 -1.64 -32.50
C VAL A 19 12.56 -1.92 -32.41
N ILE A 20 12.02 -2.79 -33.27
CA ILE A 20 10.59 -3.19 -33.20
C ILE A 20 10.27 -3.90 -31.89
N ARG A 21 11.13 -4.83 -31.44
CA ARG A 21 10.95 -5.53 -30.15
C ARG A 21 11.04 -4.57 -28.97
N ALA A 22 11.99 -3.64 -28.98
CA ALA A 22 12.11 -2.60 -27.96
C ALA A 22 10.86 -1.71 -27.93
N ALA A 23 10.38 -1.24 -29.08
CA ALA A 23 9.19 -0.41 -29.17
C ALA A 23 7.93 -1.14 -28.66
N ARG A 24 7.74 -2.40 -29.04
CA ARG A 24 6.61 -3.22 -28.54
C ARG A 24 6.63 -3.43 -27.03
N ARG A 25 7.82 -3.58 -26.42
CA ARG A 25 7.94 -3.67 -24.95
C ARG A 25 7.45 -2.40 -24.26
N VAL A 26 7.78 -1.22 -24.81
CA VAL A 26 7.29 0.05 -24.28
C VAL A 26 5.78 0.21 -24.53
N ILE A 27 5.26 -0.22 -25.70
CA ILE A 27 3.81 -0.22 -25.99
C ILE A 27 3.06 -1.00 -24.91
N ASN A 28 3.49 -2.23 -24.59
CA ASN A 28 2.85 -3.04 -23.55
C ASN A 28 2.85 -2.34 -22.17
N SER A 29 3.83 -1.48 -21.90
CA SER A 29 3.87 -0.68 -20.67
C SER A 29 2.95 0.54 -20.71
N LEU A 30 2.65 1.07 -21.90
CA LEU A 30 1.69 2.14 -22.11
C LEU A 30 0.25 1.64 -22.23
N ASP A 31 0.05 0.38 -22.58
CA ASP A 31 -1.28 -0.22 -22.65
C ASP A 31 -1.95 -0.19 -21.28
N ASN A 32 -3.23 0.21 -21.29
CA ASN A 32 -4.10 0.30 -20.13
C ASN A 32 -3.53 1.21 -19.01
N LEU A 33 -2.73 2.22 -19.37
CA LEU A 33 -2.13 3.15 -18.41
C LEU A 33 -3.19 3.88 -17.57
N ALA A 34 -4.30 4.26 -18.21
CA ALA A 34 -5.42 4.95 -17.59
C ALA A 34 -6.61 4.02 -17.25
N GLU A 35 -6.48 2.71 -17.46
CA GLU A 35 -7.52 1.74 -17.18
C GLU A 35 -7.19 0.99 -15.89
N THR A 36 -7.93 1.30 -14.83
CA THR A 36 -8.05 0.43 -13.66
C THR A 36 -9.53 0.15 -13.45
N SER A 37 -9.91 -1.13 -13.41
CA SER A 37 -11.31 -1.58 -13.25
C SER A 37 -11.99 -1.03 -11.99
N THR A 38 -11.23 -0.48 -11.05
CA THR A 38 -11.69 0.08 -9.77
C THR A 38 -11.89 1.60 -9.78
N SER A 39 -11.43 2.34 -10.80
CA SER A 39 -11.45 3.83 -10.78
C SER A 39 -12.58 4.49 -11.58
N GLU A 40 -13.42 3.72 -12.26
CA GLU A 40 -14.37 4.27 -13.24
C GLU A 40 -15.49 5.10 -12.58
N ASN A 41 -15.91 4.79 -11.34
CA ASN A 41 -16.93 5.54 -10.62
C ASN A 41 -16.54 5.76 -9.14
N LEU A 42 -16.22 7.00 -8.78
CA LEU A 42 -16.13 7.44 -7.39
C LEU A 42 -17.54 7.78 -6.92
N GLU A 43 -18.09 7.05 -5.94
CA GLU A 43 -19.50 7.17 -5.57
C GLU A 43 -19.73 8.20 -4.45
N SER A 44 -18.67 8.58 -3.70
CA SER A 44 -18.81 9.58 -2.63
C SER A 44 -19.22 10.97 -3.13
N GLY A 45 -19.00 11.26 -4.42
CA GLY A 45 -19.22 12.57 -5.01
C GLY A 45 -18.25 13.65 -4.52
N TYR A 46 -17.17 13.28 -3.81
CA TYR A 46 -16.24 14.26 -3.24
C TYR A 46 -15.40 14.94 -4.34
N GLN A 47 -15.66 16.23 -4.57
CA GLN A 47 -15.07 16.97 -5.70
C GLN A 47 -13.54 16.92 -5.74
N LEU A 48 -12.85 16.92 -4.59
CA LEU A 48 -11.39 16.80 -4.56
C LEU A 48 -10.90 15.50 -5.21
N LEU A 49 -11.53 14.37 -4.89
CA LEU A 49 -11.16 13.07 -5.46
C LEU A 49 -11.47 13.02 -6.95
N ILE A 50 -12.62 13.59 -7.36
CA ILE A 50 -13.01 13.70 -8.77
C ILE A 50 -12.00 14.54 -9.55
N ASP A 51 -11.61 15.71 -9.02
CA ASP A 51 -10.65 16.61 -9.67
C ASP A 51 -9.28 15.96 -9.81
N VAL A 52 -8.77 15.34 -8.74
CA VAL A 52 -7.47 14.63 -8.78
C VAL A 52 -7.56 13.44 -9.75
N ARG A 53 -8.62 12.63 -9.70
CA ARG A 53 -8.84 11.52 -10.65
C ARG A 53 -8.82 12.02 -12.10
N ASN A 54 -9.58 13.06 -12.40
CA ASN A 54 -9.67 13.60 -13.76
C ASN A 54 -8.31 14.13 -14.25
N ASP A 55 -7.53 14.77 -13.36
CA ASP A 55 -6.17 15.21 -13.68
C ASP A 55 -5.23 14.04 -13.94
N ILE A 56 -5.30 12.97 -13.14
CA ILE A 56 -4.48 11.75 -13.30
C ILE A 56 -4.85 11.00 -14.58
N LEU A 57 -6.14 10.79 -14.85
CA LEU A 57 -6.62 10.18 -16.09
C LEU A 57 -6.25 11.02 -17.32
N SER A 58 -6.31 12.36 -17.22
CA SER A 58 -5.89 13.26 -18.29
C SER A 58 -4.38 13.18 -18.54
N ILE A 59 -3.56 13.12 -17.49
CA ILE A 59 -2.11 12.91 -17.60
C ILE A 59 -1.82 11.56 -18.25
N GLY A 60 -2.43 10.48 -17.73
CA GLY A 60 -2.25 9.12 -18.22
C GLY A 60 -2.63 8.99 -19.69
N SER A 61 -3.84 9.38 -20.07
CA SER A 61 -4.33 9.30 -21.46
C SER A 61 -3.50 10.15 -22.43
N SER A 62 -3.12 11.38 -22.06
CA SER A 62 -2.29 12.24 -22.91
C SER A 62 -0.90 11.65 -23.12
N PHE A 63 -0.31 11.10 -22.06
CA PHE A 63 1.00 10.45 -22.09
C PHE A 63 0.96 9.16 -22.91
N GLN A 64 -0.03 8.30 -22.68
CA GLN A 64 -0.28 7.09 -23.45
C GLN A 64 -0.45 7.40 -24.95
N GLY A 65 -1.31 8.35 -25.30
CA GLY A 65 -1.56 8.70 -26.71
C GLY A 65 -0.30 9.20 -27.44
N SER A 66 0.47 10.08 -26.80
CA SER A 66 1.71 10.61 -27.37
C SER A 66 2.82 9.55 -27.42
N GLY A 67 2.95 8.72 -26.39
CA GLY A 67 3.89 7.61 -26.33
C GLY A 67 3.60 6.54 -27.40
N LEU A 68 2.34 6.12 -27.55
CA LEU A 68 1.93 5.18 -28.58
C LEU A 68 2.18 5.73 -29.99
N THR A 69 1.93 7.02 -30.21
CA THR A 69 2.22 7.68 -31.49
C THR A 69 3.72 7.60 -31.80
N LEU A 70 4.59 7.94 -30.85
CA LEU A 70 6.04 7.82 -31.02
C LEU A 70 6.47 6.38 -31.37
N LEU A 71 6.04 5.39 -30.59
CA LEU A 71 6.46 4.00 -30.78
C LEU A 71 5.92 3.41 -32.08
N ASN A 72 4.69 3.75 -32.47
CA ASN A 72 4.12 3.34 -33.75
C ASN A 72 4.84 4.01 -34.93
N SER A 73 5.24 5.28 -34.79
CA SER A 73 6.08 5.95 -35.81
C SER A 73 7.45 5.28 -35.92
N ILE A 74 8.06 4.86 -34.81
CA ILE A 74 9.34 4.10 -34.82
C ILE A 74 9.16 2.74 -35.51
N ILE A 75 8.09 1.99 -35.19
CA ILE A 75 7.78 0.72 -35.87
C ILE A 75 7.50 0.95 -37.36
N SER A 76 6.78 2.01 -37.71
CA SER A 76 6.51 2.36 -39.12
C SER A 76 7.80 2.70 -39.86
N LEU A 77 8.69 3.51 -39.27
CA LEU A 77 10.00 3.82 -39.81
C LEU A 77 10.81 2.55 -40.05
N ALA A 78 10.88 1.66 -39.06
CA ALA A 78 11.58 0.38 -39.16
C ALA A 78 10.98 -0.55 -40.25
N ASN A 79 9.75 -0.30 -40.71
CA ASN A 79 9.08 -1.06 -41.77
C ASN A 79 8.98 -0.31 -43.12
N SER A 80 9.56 0.89 -43.24
CA SER A 80 9.43 1.75 -44.44
C SER A 80 10.42 1.38 -45.55
N ASN A 81 10.02 1.52 -46.83
CA ASN A 81 10.80 1.14 -48.03
C ASN A 81 10.83 2.17 -49.18
N GLY A 82 10.57 3.46 -48.92
CA GLY A 82 10.34 4.40 -50.03
C GLY A 82 10.83 5.84 -49.92
N GLN A 83 10.93 6.45 -48.74
CA GLN A 83 11.39 7.84 -48.60
C GLN A 83 11.98 8.07 -47.20
N VAL A 84 13.32 8.04 -47.10
CA VAL A 84 14.08 8.17 -45.84
C VAL A 84 13.67 9.45 -45.09
N SER A 85 13.74 10.62 -45.75
CA SER A 85 13.40 11.91 -45.12
C SER A 85 11.99 11.97 -44.53
N ASN A 86 10.98 11.42 -45.21
CA ASN A 86 9.59 11.48 -44.73
C ASN A 86 9.35 10.57 -43.53
N GLY A 87 9.94 9.37 -43.51
CA GLY A 87 9.82 8.45 -42.37
C GLY A 87 10.44 9.00 -41.09
N PHE A 88 11.68 9.52 -41.17
CA PHE A 88 12.36 10.11 -40.02
C PHE A 88 11.65 11.39 -39.51
N THR A 89 11.14 12.23 -40.42
CA THR A 89 10.38 13.44 -40.05
C THR A 89 9.16 13.12 -39.18
N GLN A 90 8.42 12.05 -39.49
CA GLN A 90 7.29 11.62 -38.67
C GLN A 90 7.73 11.25 -37.25
N VAL A 91 8.84 10.52 -37.10
CA VAL A 91 9.39 10.17 -35.79
C VAL A 91 9.87 11.41 -35.03
N TYR A 92 10.57 12.35 -35.69
CA TYR A 92 11.00 13.60 -35.04
C TYR A 92 9.85 14.47 -34.56
N ASN A 93 8.75 14.50 -35.32
CA ASN A 93 7.53 15.19 -34.91
C ASN A 93 6.91 14.51 -33.70
N ALA A 94 6.85 13.18 -33.67
CA ALA A 94 6.35 12.43 -32.52
C ALA A 94 7.23 12.59 -31.26
N ILE A 95 8.56 12.58 -31.40
CA ILE A 95 9.50 12.89 -30.32
C ILE A 95 9.25 14.30 -29.79
N GLY A 96 9.15 15.29 -30.70
CA GLY A 96 8.91 16.68 -30.34
C GLY A 96 7.57 16.89 -29.62
N ALA A 97 6.51 16.20 -30.07
CA ALA A 97 5.21 16.23 -29.44
C ALA A 97 5.25 15.66 -28.02
N LEU A 98 5.90 14.50 -27.82
CA LEU A 98 6.05 13.90 -26.51
C LEU A 98 6.92 14.75 -25.57
N ASP A 99 8.07 15.28 -26.02
CA ASP A 99 8.91 16.20 -25.22
C ASP A 99 8.13 17.45 -24.82
N LEU A 100 7.38 18.06 -25.74
CA LEU A 100 6.58 19.26 -25.46
C LEU A 100 5.45 18.98 -24.46
N LEU A 101 4.80 17.81 -24.58
CA LEU A 101 3.76 17.38 -23.66
C LEU A 101 4.31 17.29 -22.22
N VAL A 102 5.41 16.56 -22.02
CA VAL A 102 5.96 16.33 -20.68
C VAL A 102 6.75 17.53 -20.13
N LYS A 103 7.22 18.43 -21.00
CA LYS A 103 7.88 19.70 -20.62
C LYS A 103 6.88 20.76 -20.18
N SER A 104 5.74 20.89 -20.88
CA SER A 104 4.79 21.99 -20.66
C SER A 104 3.32 21.63 -20.82
N GLY A 105 2.96 20.70 -21.69
CA GLY A 105 1.55 20.35 -21.96
C GLY A 105 0.77 19.84 -20.74
N LEU A 106 1.48 19.27 -19.75
CA LEU A 106 0.88 18.75 -18.51
C LEU A 106 1.00 19.71 -17.30
N ASN A 107 1.65 20.87 -17.44
CA ASN A 107 1.94 21.76 -16.30
C ASN A 107 0.68 22.28 -15.59
N THR A 108 -0.41 22.52 -16.34
CA THR A 108 -1.69 22.92 -15.74
C THR A 108 -2.22 21.85 -14.79
N LYS A 109 -2.19 20.58 -15.21
CA LYS A 109 -2.66 19.45 -14.39
C LYS A 109 -1.74 19.25 -13.18
N LEU A 110 -0.42 19.25 -13.40
CA LEU A 110 0.57 19.15 -12.32
C LEU A 110 0.47 20.31 -11.30
N ARG A 111 0.12 21.52 -11.74
CA ARG A 111 -0.14 22.66 -10.85
C ARG A 111 -1.42 22.44 -10.05
N ARG A 112 -2.51 22.01 -10.68
CA ARG A 112 -3.76 21.67 -9.98
C ARG A 112 -3.58 20.58 -8.93
N LEU A 113 -2.78 19.55 -9.21
CA LEU A 113 -2.40 18.53 -8.22
C LEU A 113 -1.72 19.15 -6.98
N VAL A 114 -0.81 20.11 -7.17
CA VAL A 114 -0.18 20.84 -6.05
C VAL A 114 -1.21 21.69 -5.29
N GLU A 115 -2.06 22.42 -6.01
CA GLU A 115 -3.13 23.27 -5.43
C GLU A 115 -4.16 22.44 -4.64
N ASN A 116 -4.43 21.22 -5.10
CA ASN A 116 -5.30 20.24 -4.45
C ASN A 116 -4.63 19.54 -3.25
N GLY A 117 -3.37 19.87 -2.93
CA GLY A 117 -2.67 19.36 -1.76
C GLY A 117 -2.00 18.00 -1.93
N VAL A 118 -1.73 17.57 -3.18
CA VAL A 118 -0.97 16.34 -3.49
C VAL A 118 0.36 16.62 -4.21
N PRO A 119 1.29 17.37 -3.59
CA PRO A 119 2.50 17.85 -4.24
C PRO A 119 3.50 16.74 -4.61
N TYR A 120 3.50 15.62 -3.87
CA TYR A 120 4.45 14.52 -4.10
C TYR A 120 4.14 13.74 -5.38
N ILE A 121 2.87 13.55 -5.71
CA ILE A 121 2.47 12.96 -7.00
C ILE A 121 2.99 13.82 -8.15
N ALA A 122 2.75 15.13 -8.08
CA ALA A 122 3.26 16.07 -9.09
C ALA A 122 4.79 16.05 -9.18
N GLN A 123 5.49 15.82 -8.07
CA GLN A 123 6.94 15.69 -8.04
C GLN A 123 7.44 14.39 -8.69
N GLN A 124 6.80 13.25 -8.41
CA GLN A 124 7.13 11.96 -9.04
C GLN A 124 6.95 12.01 -10.56
N PHE A 125 5.88 12.66 -11.04
CA PHE A 125 5.72 12.93 -12.48
C PHE A 125 6.85 13.79 -13.03
N ARG A 126 7.17 14.92 -12.39
CA ARG A 126 8.25 15.82 -12.85
C ARG A 126 9.60 15.10 -12.96
N ASN A 127 9.94 14.27 -11.97
CA ASN A 127 11.18 13.49 -12.01
C ASN A 127 11.18 12.49 -13.18
N SER A 128 10.09 11.73 -13.34
CA SER A 128 9.95 10.75 -14.42
C SER A 128 9.96 11.42 -15.80
N PHE A 129 9.34 12.59 -15.94
CA PHE A 129 9.35 13.39 -17.16
C PHE A 129 10.72 13.97 -17.47
N ALA A 130 11.49 14.42 -16.46
CA ALA A 130 12.85 14.91 -16.68
C ALA A 130 13.77 13.83 -17.26
N GLU A 131 13.68 12.61 -16.72
CA GLU A 131 14.41 11.44 -17.23
C GLU A 131 13.98 11.10 -18.66
N LEU A 132 12.67 11.03 -18.94
CA LEU A 132 12.18 10.76 -20.29
C LEU A 132 12.69 11.78 -21.30
N ARG A 133 12.70 13.07 -20.96
CA ARG A 133 13.21 14.13 -21.84
C ARG A 133 14.71 14.03 -22.10
N LYS A 134 15.48 13.43 -21.19
CA LYS A 134 16.89 13.12 -21.45
C LYS A 134 16.99 12.04 -22.53
N VAL A 135 16.29 10.93 -22.33
CA VAL A 135 16.27 9.79 -23.27
C VAL A 135 15.73 10.20 -24.64
N LEU A 136 14.69 11.03 -24.71
CA LEU A 136 14.13 11.51 -25.99
C LEU A 136 15.13 12.39 -26.79
N ARG A 137 16.01 13.11 -26.11
CA ARG A 137 17.07 13.89 -26.77
C ARG A 137 18.17 12.99 -27.30
N GLU A 138 18.56 11.97 -26.53
CA GLU A 138 19.51 10.92 -26.95
C GLU A 138 18.95 10.21 -28.20
N LEU A 139 17.70 9.73 -28.14
CA LEU A 139 17.03 9.06 -29.27
C LEU A 139 16.99 9.92 -30.53
N ARG A 140 16.69 11.22 -30.38
CA ARG A 140 16.64 12.14 -31.51
C ARG A 140 18.02 12.26 -32.18
N ASN A 141 19.07 12.41 -31.40
CA ASN A 141 20.43 12.56 -31.92
C ASN A 141 20.88 11.29 -32.65
N ASP A 142 20.59 10.11 -32.10
CA ASP A 142 20.98 8.85 -32.70
C ASP A 142 20.15 8.50 -33.93
N LEU A 143 18.87 8.89 -33.97
CA LEU A 143 18.06 8.83 -35.19
C LEU A 143 18.54 9.79 -36.29
N GLN A 144 19.00 11.00 -35.94
CA GLN A 144 19.58 11.93 -36.92
C GLN A 144 20.86 11.37 -37.54
N LYS A 145 21.68 10.71 -36.72
CA LYS A 145 22.85 10.01 -37.19
C LYS A 145 22.47 8.83 -38.09
N LEU A 146 21.49 8.02 -37.69
CA LEU A 146 20.99 6.89 -38.51
C LEU A 146 20.44 7.38 -39.85
N GLN A 147 19.69 8.47 -39.86
CA GLN A 147 19.18 9.08 -41.09
C GLN A 147 20.31 9.44 -42.04
N SER A 148 21.34 10.15 -41.54
CA SER A 148 22.49 10.54 -42.36
C SER A 148 23.22 9.34 -42.95
N GLU A 149 23.36 8.26 -42.17
CA GLU A 149 24.01 7.03 -42.61
C GLU A 149 23.19 6.29 -43.68
N VAL A 150 21.87 6.22 -43.50
CA VAL A 150 20.95 5.59 -44.46
C VAL A 150 20.86 6.39 -45.76
N GLU A 151 20.87 7.73 -45.69
CA GLU A 151 20.92 8.61 -46.86
C GLU A 151 22.22 8.45 -47.65
N ALA A 152 23.37 8.31 -46.96
CA ALA A 152 24.65 8.04 -47.60
C ALA A 152 24.67 6.69 -48.33
N ALA A 153 24.10 5.63 -47.71
CA ALA A 153 23.97 4.32 -48.34
C ALA A 153 23.10 4.37 -49.61
N ALA A 154 21.99 5.10 -49.56
CA ALA A 154 21.09 5.29 -50.70
C ALA A 154 21.77 6.08 -51.84
N ALA A 155 22.54 7.12 -51.51
CA ALA A 155 23.27 7.93 -52.47
C ALA A 155 24.37 7.14 -53.20
N GLU A 156 25.08 6.23 -52.51
CA GLU A 156 26.13 5.39 -53.13
C GLU A 156 25.57 4.36 -54.11
N HIS A 157 24.40 3.75 -53.83
CA HIS A 157 23.84 2.72 -54.71
C HIS A 157 23.36 3.26 -56.06
N ASN A 158 22.77 4.47 -56.07
CA ASN A 158 22.30 5.20 -57.25
C ASN A 158 21.43 4.38 -58.24
N ASP A 159 20.68 3.39 -57.74
CA ASP A 159 19.73 2.55 -58.49
C ASP A 159 18.41 2.38 -57.70
N SER A 160 17.32 2.10 -58.41
CA SER A 160 15.98 1.81 -57.91
C SER A 160 15.82 0.41 -57.28
N GLY A 161 16.86 -0.42 -57.43
CA GLY A 161 16.96 -1.79 -56.95
C GLY A 161 17.14 -1.93 -55.44
N ALA A 162 17.44 -3.15 -55.02
CA ALA A 162 17.74 -3.43 -53.62
C ALA A 162 19.17 -2.98 -53.30
N ILE A 163 19.36 -2.18 -52.26
CA ILE A 163 20.70 -1.75 -51.85
C ILE A 163 21.49 -3.00 -51.41
N PRO A 164 22.62 -3.32 -52.06
CA PRO A 164 23.49 -4.41 -51.68
C PRO A 164 23.93 -4.33 -50.21
N SER A 165 23.98 -5.48 -49.54
CA SER A 165 24.31 -5.57 -48.10
C SER A 165 25.68 -4.98 -47.76
N ASN A 166 26.66 -5.09 -48.66
CA ASN A 166 27.99 -4.49 -48.49
C ASN A 166 27.98 -2.95 -48.53
N ILE A 167 27.08 -2.31 -49.31
CA ILE A 167 26.90 -0.86 -49.31
C ILE A 167 26.22 -0.41 -48.01
N VAL A 168 25.17 -1.13 -47.58
CA VAL A 168 24.48 -0.83 -46.31
C VAL A 168 25.45 -0.93 -45.12
N ARG A 169 26.22 -2.02 -45.02
CA ARG A 169 27.20 -2.23 -43.93
C ARG A 169 28.31 -1.17 -43.90
N ARG A 170 28.66 -0.59 -45.05
CA ARG A 170 29.71 0.43 -45.17
C ARG A 170 29.29 1.77 -44.59
N HIS A 171 28.02 2.13 -44.75
CA HIS A 171 27.50 3.45 -44.34
C HIS A 171 26.70 3.40 -43.04
N VAL A 172 25.84 2.39 -42.87
CA VAL A 172 24.97 2.25 -41.70
C VAL A 172 25.69 1.50 -40.60
N LEU A 173 26.23 2.27 -39.65
CA LEU A 173 27.03 1.74 -38.57
C LEU A 173 26.15 0.95 -37.60
N THR A 174 26.55 -0.27 -37.27
CA THR A 174 25.92 -1.08 -36.21
C THR A 174 25.81 -0.31 -34.90
N LYS A 175 26.82 0.50 -34.57
CA LYS A 175 26.80 1.36 -33.39
C LYS A 175 25.54 2.20 -33.35
N THR A 176 25.23 2.92 -34.43
CA THR A 176 24.08 3.81 -34.49
C THR A 176 22.76 3.06 -34.40
N GLN A 177 22.67 1.85 -34.98
CA GLN A 177 21.48 1.00 -34.85
C GLN A 177 21.24 0.55 -33.40
N ASN A 178 22.30 0.17 -32.70
CA ASN A 178 22.24 -0.25 -31.30
C ASN A 178 21.93 0.93 -30.38
N ASP A 179 22.54 2.08 -30.60
CA ASP A 179 22.28 3.31 -29.84
C ASP A 179 20.76 3.66 -29.91
N VAL A 180 20.16 3.64 -31.12
CA VAL A 180 18.71 3.85 -31.30
C VAL A 180 17.87 2.79 -30.56
N ARG A 181 18.25 1.51 -30.62
CA ARG A 181 17.54 0.43 -29.90
C ARG A 181 17.62 0.63 -28.38
N ASN A 182 18.79 0.99 -27.88
CA ASN A 182 19.05 1.21 -26.46
C ASN A 182 18.22 2.39 -25.94
N ASP A 183 18.15 3.46 -26.72
CA ASP A 183 17.32 4.62 -26.39
C ASP A 183 15.83 4.29 -26.34
N VAL A 184 15.32 3.52 -27.31
CA VAL A 184 13.93 3.03 -27.26
C VAL A 184 13.71 2.15 -26.02
N THR A 185 14.69 1.34 -25.64
CA THR A 185 14.60 0.52 -24.43
C THR A 185 14.67 1.40 -23.16
N ASN A 186 15.46 2.47 -23.14
CA ASN A 186 15.53 3.43 -22.03
C ASN A 186 14.21 4.19 -21.81
N ILE A 187 13.39 4.40 -22.86
CA ILE A 187 12.02 4.95 -22.73
C ILE A 187 11.15 4.06 -21.83
N HIS A 188 11.37 2.74 -21.83
CA HIS A 188 10.65 1.78 -20.98
C HIS A 188 10.79 2.14 -19.50
N SER A 189 12.01 2.45 -19.04
CA SER A 189 12.27 2.79 -17.64
C SER A 189 11.51 4.03 -17.20
N ALA A 190 11.52 5.10 -18.00
CA ALA A 190 10.79 6.32 -17.68
C ALA A 190 9.27 6.11 -17.72
N THR A 191 8.79 5.26 -18.63
CA THR A 191 7.37 4.89 -18.75
C THR A 191 6.88 4.07 -17.56
N SER A 192 7.69 3.14 -17.06
CA SER A 192 7.32 2.29 -15.91
C SER A 192 7.07 3.10 -14.63
N ALA A 193 7.91 4.11 -14.37
CA ALA A 193 7.70 5.03 -13.26
C ALA A 193 6.40 5.84 -13.42
N VAL A 194 6.11 6.35 -14.63
CA VAL A 194 4.85 7.08 -14.91
C VAL A 194 3.64 6.17 -14.71
N ARG A 195 3.69 4.93 -15.19
CA ARG A 195 2.63 3.92 -15.00
C ARG A 195 2.34 3.69 -13.52
N PHE A 196 3.39 3.47 -12.72
CA PHE A 196 3.25 3.29 -11.28
C PHE A 196 2.54 4.49 -10.64
N VAL A 197 2.98 5.72 -10.92
CA VAL A 197 2.37 6.93 -10.32
C VAL A 197 0.89 7.04 -10.69
N VAL A 198 0.52 6.78 -11.94
CA VAL A 198 -0.88 6.81 -12.39
C VAL A 198 -1.71 5.74 -11.67
N GLN A 199 -1.29 4.47 -11.76
CA GLN A 199 -2.07 3.34 -11.25
C GLN A 199 -2.17 3.38 -9.72
N ASN A 200 -1.07 3.64 -9.02
CA ASN A 200 -1.06 3.73 -7.57
C ASN A 200 -1.97 4.87 -7.06
N THR A 201 -1.93 6.04 -7.72
CA THR A 201 -2.80 7.16 -7.34
C THR A 201 -4.27 6.80 -7.56
N LEU A 202 -4.62 6.13 -8.67
CA LEU A 202 -6.00 5.72 -8.94
C LEU A 202 -6.50 4.72 -7.90
N THR A 203 -5.67 3.77 -7.47
CA THR A 203 -5.99 2.84 -6.37
C THR A 203 -6.21 3.59 -5.06
N GLN A 204 -5.33 4.52 -4.68
CA GLN A 204 -5.47 5.32 -3.46
C GLN A 204 -6.71 6.23 -3.47
N LEU A 205 -7.10 6.75 -4.65
CA LEU A 205 -8.33 7.52 -4.81
C LEU A 205 -9.58 6.66 -4.58
N HIS A 206 -9.56 5.41 -5.03
CA HIS A 206 -10.65 4.46 -4.78
C HIS A 206 -10.76 4.11 -3.30
N GLU A 207 -9.65 3.79 -2.64
CA GLU A 207 -9.63 3.52 -1.19
C GLU A 207 -10.10 4.75 -0.38
N ALA A 208 -9.73 5.96 -0.80
CA ALA A 208 -10.23 7.19 -0.18
C ALA A 208 -11.73 7.39 -0.36
N ASP A 209 -12.30 6.98 -1.50
CA ASP A 209 -13.73 7.03 -1.78
C ASP A 209 -14.50 6.02 -0.93
N GLU A 210 -14.02 4.78 -0.88
CA GLU A 210 -14.57 3.71 -0.05
C GLU A 210 -14.57 4.13 1.43
N PHE A 211 -13.47 4.68 1.92
CA PHE A 211 -13.36 5.23 3.28
C PHE A 211 -14.42 6.31 3.58
N LEU A 212 -14.66 7.22 2.64
CA LEU A 212 -15.70 8.25 2.80
C LEU A 212 -17.09 7.63 2.90
N GLN A 213 -17.40 6.69 2.02
CA GLN A 213 -18.68 5.99 2.03
C GLN A 213 -18.87 5.19 3.32
N ASP A 214 -17.83 4.48 3.75
CA ASP A 214 -17.82 3.73 5.00
C ASP A 214 -18.06 4.63 6.19
N ILE A 215 -17.45 5.83 6.24
CA ILE A 215 -17.68 6.79 7.34
C ILE A 215 -19.13 7.23 7.37
N VAL A 216 -19.71 7.55 6.20
CA VAL A 216 -21.13 7.96 6.14
C VAL A 216 -22.05 6.82 6.55
N ARG A 217 -21.78 5.59 6.07
CA ARG A 217 -22.53 4.38 6.45
C ARG A 217 -22.41 4.10 7.95
N LYS A 218 -21.20 4.20 8.52
CA LYS A 218 -20.93 4.05 9.95
C LYS A 218 -21.69 5.09 10.76
N ALA A 219 -21.55 6.38 10.43
CA ALA A 219 -22.21 7.46 11.17
C ALA A 219 -23.74 7.30 11.20
N LYS A 220 -24.35 6.98 10.05
CA LYS A 220 -25.80 6.73 9.97
C LYS A 220 -26.22 5.53 10.81
N ARG A 221 -25.51 4.40 10.67
CA ARG A 221 -25.84 3.18 11.40
C ARG A 221 -25.75 3.38 12.92
N GLU A 222 -24.66 3.96 13.42
CA GLU A 222 -24.49 4.16 14.86
C GLU A 222 -25.50 5.19 15.41
N PHE A 223 -25.86 6.22 14.63
CA PHE A 223 -26.92 7.15 15.03
C PHE A 223 -28.29 6.48 15.11
N THR A 224 -28.68 5.71 14.08
CA THR A 224 -29.95 4.97 14.08
C THR A 224 -30.01 3.96 15.23
N GLU A 225 -28.92 3.22 15.48
CA GLU A 225 -28.85 2.31 16.63
C GLU A 225 -29.03 3.07 17.95
N TYR A 226 -28.39 4.24 18.12
CA TYR A 226 -28.54 5.08 19.31
C TYR A 226 -29.97 5.61 19.50
N GLU A 227 -30.58 6.10 18.42
CA GLU A 227 -31.94 6.63 18.42
C GLU A 227 -32.97 5.54 18.77
N GLU A 228 -32.90 4.40 18.10
CA GLU A 228 -33.88 3.31 18.26
C GLU A 228 -33.71 2.55 19.58
N HIS A 229 -32.48 2.24 19.98
CA HIS A 229 -32.23 1.37 21.13
C HIS A 229 -32.02 2.10 22.45
N ASP A 230 -31.51 3.34 22.44
CA ASP A 230 -31.21 4.05 23.68
C ASP A 230 -32.19 5.21 23.93
N LEU A 231 -32.39 6.11 22.96
CA LEU A 231 -33.28 7.26 23.14
C LEU A 231 -34.75 6.86 23.22
N LYS A 232 -35.25 6.11 22.24
CA LYS A 232 -36.65 5.64 22.24
C LYS A 232 -36.94 4.68 23.39
N HIS A 233 -35.97 3.87 23.78
CA HIS A 233 -36.10 3.00 24.95
C HIS A 233 -36.12 3.81 26.25
N PHE A 234 -35.36 4.90 26.35
CA PHE A 234 -35.43 5.83 27.48
C PHE A 234 -36.81 6.48 27.57
N GLU A 235 -37.31 7.03 26.47
CA GLU A 235 -38.65 7.63 26.34
C GLU A 235 -39.73 6.64 26.81
N ASN A 236 -39.86 5.49 26.14
CA ASN A 236 -40.88 4.49 26.46
C ASN A 236 -40.81 4.01 27.92
N HIS A 237 -39.61 3.83 28.48
CA HIS A 237 -39.48 3.39 29.87
C HIS A 237 -39.90 4.45 30.87
N VAL A 238 -39.55 5.71 30.62
CA VAL A 238 -39.92 6.81 31.53
C VAL A 238 -41.44 7.03 31.45
N GLU A 239 -42.04 6.95 30.26
CA GLU A 239 -43.50 7.01 30.09
C GLU A 239 -44.21 5.86 30.81
N GLN A 240 -43.74 4.62 30.64
CA GLN A 240 -44.33 3.46 31.32
C GLN A 240 -44.20 3.56 32.84
N LEU A 241 -43.04 3.98 33.35
CA LEU A 241 -42.83 4.19 34.79
C LEU A 241 -43.78 5.28 35.32
N ALA A 242 -43.91 6.39 34.59
CA ALA A 242 -44.82 7.47 34.94
C ALA A 242 -46.27 7.01 34.98
N GLN A 243 -46.75 6.36 33.92
CA GLN A 243 -48.12 5.85 33.82
C GLN A 243 -48.43 4.82 34.91
N SER A 244 -47.51 3.88 35.15
CA SER A 244 -47.65 2.88 36.21
C SER A 244 -47.78 3.52 37.59
N THR A 245 -46.94 4.51 37.90
CA THR A 245 -46.96 5.21 39.19
C THR A 245 -48.25 5.99 39.36
N LEU A 246 -48.69 6.71 38.32
CA LEU A 246 -49.92 7.50 38.35
C LEU A 246 -51.18 6.63 38.45
N SER A 247 -51.21 5.47 37.79
CA SER A 247 -52.33 4.50 37.88
C SER A 247 -52.44 3.92 39.29
N HIS A 248 -51.32 3.47 39.86
CA HIS A 248 -51.26 2.95 41.24
C HIS A 248 -51.82 3.97 42.23
N ILE A 249 -51.32 5.21 42.19
CA ILE A 249 -51.83 6.30 43.02
C ILE A 249 -53.34 6.54 42.78
N SER A 250 -53.81 6.47 41.52
CA SER A 250 -55.23 6.63 41.21
C SER A 250 -56.12 5.61 41.89
N GLU A 251 -55.69 4.35 41.84
CA GLU A 251 -56.44 3.20 42.29
C GLU A 251 -56.54 3.22 43.82
N GLU A 252 -55.40 3.40 44.50
CA GLU A 252 -55.32 3.50 45.96
C GLU A 252 -56.16 4.67 46.52
N TYR A 253 -56.06 5.85 45.91
CA TYR A 253 -56.89 7.00 46.30
C TYR A 253 -58.38 6.77 46.04
N GLY A 254 -58.72 6.17 44.90
CA GLY A 254 -60.10 5.90 44.52
C GLY A 254 -60.77 4.88 45.45
N GLU A 255 -60.06 3.81 45.80
CA GLU A 255 -60.55 2.76 46.69
C GLU A 255 -60.79 3.27 48.11
N LEU A 256 -59.78 3.93 48.72
CA LEU A 256 -59.89 4.42 50.08
C LEU A 256 -60.95 5.53 50.22
N ALA A 257 -60.95 6.51 49.32
CA ALA A 257 -61.90 7.62 49.37
C ALA A 257 -63.35 7.16 49.19
N THR A 258 -63.59 6.16 48.33
CA THR A 258 -64.94 5.61 48.12
C THR A 258 -65.39 4.81 49.35
N SER A 259 -64.49 4.05 49.96
CA SER A 259 -64.77 3.30 51.19
C SER A 259 -65.16 4.23 52.35
N GLU A 260 -64.32 5.23 52.63
CA GLU A 260 -64.53 6.18 53.73
C GLU A 260 -65.77 7.06 53.50
N LEU A 261 -66.00 7.52 52.26
CA LEU A 261 -67.21 8.27 51.92
C LEU A 261 -68.49 7.43 52.13
N SER A 262 -68.47 6.15 51.75
CA SER A 262 -69.59 5.24 51.98
C SER A 262 -69.85 5.04 53.47
N ALA A 263 -68.79 4.82 54.26
CA ALA A 263 -68.89 4.58 55.69
C ALA A 263 -69.30 5.85 56.47
N TYR A 264 -68.81 7.03 56.08
CA TYR A 264 -69.25 8.32 56.60
C TYR A 264 -70.75 8.58 56.32
N ASN A 265 -71.21 8.28 55.10
CA ASN A 265 -72.63 8.39 54.74
C ASN A 265 -73.54 7.46 55.57
N GLN A 266 -73.05 6.30 55.99
CA GLN A 266 -73.76 5.40 56.89
C GLN A 266 -73.80 5.92 58.34
N LEU A 267 -72.78 6.66 58.76
CA LEU A 267 -72.66 7.24 60.11
C LEU A 267 -73.45 8.55 60.28
N LEU A 268 -73.66 9.29 59.19
CA LEU A 268 -74.38 10.57 59.13
C LEU A 268 -75.71 10.64 59.91
N PRO A 269 -76.61 9.63 59.86
CA PRO A 269 -77.85 9.61 60.65
C PRO A 269 -77.62 9.61 62.17
N ARG A 270 -76.50 9.06 62.66
CA ARG A 270 -76.13 9.04 64.08
C ARG A 270 -75.47 10.35 64.52
N LEU A 271 -74.81 11.06 63.60
CA LEU A 271 -74.11 12.32 63.88
C LEU A 271 -75.02 13.55 63.83
N ARG A 272 -75.98 13.60 62.88
CA ARG A 272 -76.91 14.73 62.67
C ARG A 272 -77.68 15.21 63.93
N PRO A 273 -78.11 14.34 64.87
CA PRO A 273 -78.81 14.78 66.08
C PRO A 273 -77.93 15.53 67.10
N ILE A 274 -76.60 15.47 66.97
CA ILE A 274 -75.65 16.14 67.89
C ILE A 274 -75.59 17.63 67.55
N THR A 275 -75.80 18.51 68.55
CA THR A 275 -75.98 19.96 68.37
C THR A 275 -74.84 20.66 67.61
N GLY A 276 -73.59 20.24 67.82
CA GLY A 276 -72.40 20.83 67.22
C GLY A 276 -72.02 20.25 65.86
N PHE A 277 -72.79 19.28 65.34
CA PHE A 277 -72.50 18.65 64.05
C PHE A 277 -72.63 19.63 62.88
N SER A 278 -73.58 20.57 62.91
CA SER A 278 -73.73 21.56 61.82
C SER A 278 -72.51 22.45 61.65
N ASP A 279 -71.81 22.75 62.74
CA ASP A 279 -70.61 23.58 62.74
C ASP A 279 -69.36 22.75 62.39
N ALA A 280 -69.39 21.44 62.65
CA ALA A 280 -68.29 20.49 62.43
C ALA A 280 -68.29 19.85 61.02
N ALA A 281 -69.48 19.64 60.43
CA ALA A 281 -69.66 18.98 59.13
C ALA A 281 -68.84 19.58 57.98
N PRO A 282 -68.70 20.92 57.84
CA PRO A 282 -67.90 21.51 56.77
C PRO A 282 -66.44 21.06 56.77
N SER A 283 -65.83 20.81 57.93
CA SER A 283 -64.43 20.38 58.03
C SER A 283 -64.24 18.94 57.56
N PHE A 284 -65.19 18.06 57.84
CA PHE A 284 -65.15 16.68 57.34
C PHE A 284 -65.45 16.59 55.85
N ASP A 285 -66.44 17.37 55.38
CA ASP A 285 -66.78 17.45 53.95
C ASP A 285 -65.60 18.03 53.15
N SER A 286 -64.91 19.05 53.68
CA SER A 286 -63.69 19.61 53.06
C SER A 286 -62.54 18.60 52.96
N LEU A 287 -62.37 17.74 53.97
CA LEU A 287 -61.37 16.67 53.92
C LEU A 287 -61.76 15.62 52.87
N LEU A 288 -63.00 15.15 52.85
CA LEU A 288 -63.47 14.18 51.85
C LEU A 288 -63.38 14.74 50.41
N ASP A 289 -63.70 16.03 50.22
CA ASP A 289 -63.58 16.72 48.92
C ASP A 289 -62.11 16.79 48.45
N SER A 290 -61.15 16.90 49.37
CA SER A 290 -59.72 16.92 49.04
C SER A 290 -59.14 15.59 48.54
N TYR A 291 -59.87 14.48 48.75
CA TYR A 291 -59.61 13.16 48.14
C TYR A 291 -60.56 12.86 46.97
N SER A 292 -61.39 13.82 46.56
CA SER A 292 -62.35 13.58 45.49
C SER A 292 -61.65 13.18 44.18
N PRO A 293 -62.30 12.36 43.33
CA PRO A 293 -61.77 11.99 42.02
C PRO A 293 -61.37 13.19 41.15
N ALA A 294 -62.02 14.35 41.35
CA ALA A 294 -61.71 15.59 40.63
C ALA A 294 -60.34 16.16 41.01
N ILE A 295 -60.00 16.21 42.30
CA ILE A 295 -58.70 16.71 42.79
C ILE A 295 -57.58 15.77 42.37
N VAL A 296 -57.78 14.46 42.54
CA VAL A 296 -56.79 13.42 42.18
C VAL A 296 -56.51 13.43 40.67
N SER A 297 -57.55 13.48 39.83
CA SER A 297 -57.38 13.53 38.37
C SER A 297 -56.71 14.82 37.88
N THR A 298 -56.99 15.96 38.51
CA THR A 298 -56.32 17.24 38.21
C THR A 298 -54.82 17.15 38.51
N THR A 299 -54.47 16.57 39.65
CA THR A 299 -53.09 16.36 40.10
C THR A 299 -52.34 15.40 39.17
N GLN A 300 -52.98 14.30 38.75
CA GLN A 300 -52.42 13.37 37.76
C GLN A 300 -52.19 14.02 36.39
N SER A 301 -53.17 14.81 35.92
CA SER A 301 -53.04 15.52 34.64
C SER A 301 -51.83 16.44 34.65
N TYR A 302 -51.64 17.18 35.74
CA TYR A 302 -50.47 18.02 35.96
C TYR A 302 -49.15 17.23 35.90
N TYR A 303 -49.05 16.10 36.61
CA TYR A 303 -47.83 15.27 36.60
C TYR A 303 -47.54 14.70 35.21
N ASN A 304 -48.57 14.22 34.51
CA ASN A 304 -48.43 13.65 33.17
C ASN A 304 -47.91 14.70 32.16
N VAL A 305 -48.45 15.93 32.21
CA VAL A 305 -47.96 17.05 31.39
C VAL A 305 -46.50 17.37 31.73
N THR A 306 -46.16 17.43 33.02
CA THR A 306 -44.80 17.77 33.49
C THR A 306 -43.77 16.72 33.05
N LEU A 307 -44.11 15.43 33.15
CA LEU A 307 -43.26 14.32 32.71
C LEU A 307 -43.13 14.27 31.19
N THR A 308 -44.21 14.52 30.45
CA THR A 308 -44.17 14.62 28.98
C THR A 308 -43.24 15.76 28.53
N PHE A 309 -43.34 16.92 29.18
CA PHE A 309 -42.44 18.05 28.94
C PHE A 309 -40.99 17.72 29.27
N TYR A 310 -40.75 17.00 30.38
CA TYR A 310 -39.41 16.52 30.73
C TYR A 310 -38.82 15.61 29.66
N ILE A 311 -39.57 14.61 29.18
CA ILE A 311 -39.12 13.67 28.15
C ILE A 311 -38.72 14.42 26.88
N GLY A 312 -39.58 15.32 26.39
CA GLY A 312 -39.28 16.14 25.21
C GLY A 312 -37.99 16.94 25.37
N ASN A 313 -37.80 17.61 26.51
CA ASN A 313 -36.57 18.36 26.78
C ASN A 313 -35.34 17.46 26.92
N ALA A 314 -35.48 16.27 27.52
CA ALA A 314 -34.39 15.31 27.66
C ALA A 314 -33.92 14.80 26.30
N LEU A 315 -34.84 14.51 25.37
CA LEU A 315 -34.51 14.12 23.99
C LEU A 315 -33.86 15.29 23.21
N ASN A 316 -34.34 16.52 23.43
CA ASN A 316 -33.75 17.72 22.82
C ASN A 316 -32.29 17.99 23.24
N VAL A 317 -31.78 17.35 24.31
CA VAL A 317 -30.35 17.46 24.67
C VAL A 317 -29.44 16.91 23.55
N GLU A 318 -29.91 15.91 22.79
CA GLU A 318 -29.19 15.35 21.64
C GLU A 318 -29.54 16.05 20.32
N GLU A 319 -30.31 17.13 20.36
CA GLU A 319 -30.53 17.95 19.18
C GLU A 319 -29.18 18.49 18.66
N GLY A 320 -29.01 18.47 17.34
CA GLY A 320 -27.83 19.00 16.67
C GLY A 320 -26.56 18.12 16.70
N VAL A 321 -26.62 16.87 17.15
CA VAL A 321 -25.46 15.94 17.09
C VAL A 321 -24.93 15.75 15.68
N GLU A 322 -25.81 15.66 14.69
CA GLU A 322 -25.41 15.57 13.29
C GLU A 322 -24.58 16.80 12.88
N GLY A 323 -25.03 18.01 13.27
CA GLY A 323 -24.30 19.26 13.06
C GLY A 323 -22.94 19.25 13.75
N PHE A 324 -22.88 18.80 15.00
CA PHE A 324 -21.62 18.66 15.75
C PHE A 324 -20.59 17.79 15.02
N PHE A 325 -20.97 16.62 14.51
CA PHE A 325 -20.05 15.77 13.76
C PHE A 325 -19.67 16.38 12.40
N LYS A 326 -20.62 16.98 11.67
CA LYS A 326 -20.31 17.65 10.41
C LYS A 326 -19.28 18.76 10.60
N ASP A 327 -19.44 19.61 11.62
CA ASP A 327 -18.57 20.77 11.83
C ASP A 327 -17.16 20.36 12.27
N ASN A 328 -17.03 19.28 13.05
CA ASN A 328 -15.77 18.92 13.71
C ASN A 328 -15.00 17.78 13.03
N LEU A 329 -15.68 16.83 12.36
CA LEU A 329 -15.03 15.68 11.72
C LEU A 329 -14.60 15.97 10.27
N CYS A 330 -15.28 16.88 9.55
CA CYS A 330 -15.00 17.16 8.13
C CYS A 330 -13.53 17.52 7.88
N LYS A 331 -12.92 18.29 8.79
CA LYS A 331 -11.51 18.65 8.69
C LYS A 331 -10.59 17.44 8.85
N LEU A 332 -10.85 16.61 9.85
CA LEU A 332 -10.06 15.40 10.12
C LEU A 332 -10.16 14.42 8.95
N ILE A 333 -11.37 14.16 8.44
CA ILE A 333 -11.60 13.29 7.26
C ILE A 333 -10.80 13.80 6.06
N ARG A 334 -10.87 15.10 5.78
CA ARG A 334 -10.14 15.72 4.67
C ARG A 334 -8.63 15.58 4.84
N GLU A 335 -8.12 15.74 6.06
CA GLU A 335 -6.70 15.52 6.36
C GLU A 335 -6.32 14.05 6.15
N THR A 336 -7.14 13.09 6.61
CA THR A 336 -6.88 11.65 6.45
C THR A 336 -6.82 11.24 4.99
N ILE A 337 -7.77 11.72 4.18
CA ILE A 337 -7.79 11.48 2.72
C ILE A 337 -6.55 12.06 2.07
N ARG A 338 -6.18 13.31 2.39
CA ARG A 338 -4.99 13.96 1.83
C ARG A 338 -3.71 13.20 2.13
N VAL A 339 -3.59 12.61 3.32
CA VAL A 339 -2.44 11.77 3.67
C VAL A 339 -2.41 10.50 2.84
N LEU A 340 -3.55 9.83 2.65
CA LEU A 340 -3.64 8.64 1.80
C LEU A 340 -3.25 8.93 0.34
N ILE A 341 -3.71 10.03 -0.25
CA ILE A 341 -3.43 10.32 -1.67
C ILE A 341 -2.15 11.14 -1.88
N GLY A 342 -1.50 11.61 -0.83
CA GLY A 342 -0.54 12.71 -0.93
C GLY A 342 0.68 12.62 -0.04
N SER A 343 0.82 11.59 0.81
CA SER A 343 1.95 11.46 1.72
C SER A 343 3.05 10.53 1.19
N LYS A 344 4.25 10.62 1.78
CA LYS A 344 5.37 9.70 1.51
C LYS A 344 5.19 8.31 2.11
N SER A 345 4.33 8.18 3.12
CA SER A 345 3.99 6.91 3.76
C SER A 345 2.47 6.80 3.86
N SER A 346 1.82 7.08 2.72
CA SER A 346 0.37 7.19 2.56
C SER A 346 -0.36 6.04 3.24
N ASP A 347 -0.05 4.82 2.82
CA ASP A 347 -0.83 3.63 3.15
C ASP A 347 -0.63 3.30 4.63
N PHE A 348 0.62 3.31 5.11
CA PHE A 348 0.94 3.12 6.52
C PHE A 348 0.25 4.15 7.43
N CYS A 349 0.33 5.45 7.11
CA CYS A 349 -0.27 6.49 7.94
C CYS A 349 -1.80 6.44 7.89
N PHE A 350 -2.38 6.09 6.74
CA PHE A 350 -3.80 5.90 6.59
C PHE A 350 -4.29 4.71 7.42
N SER A 351 -3.72 3.51 7.27
CA SER A 351 -4.10 2.32 8.05
C SER A 351 -3.90 2.50 9.56
N ARG A 352 -2.94 3.34 9.97
CA ARG A 352 -2.74 3.70 11.39
C ARG A 352 -3.87 4.56 11.97
N ILE A 353 -4.48 5.43 11.15
CA ILE A 353 -5.37 6.50 11.61
C ILE A 353 -6.84 6.23 11.25
N SER A 354 -7.14 5.66 10.10
CA SER A 354 -8.52 5.45 9.62
C SER A 354 -9.40 4.68 10.61
N PRO A 355 -8.96 3.58 11.29
CA PRO A 355 -9.80 2.89 12.27
C PRO A 355 -10.17 3.75 13.48
N ARG A 356 -9.32 4.73 13.83
CA ARG A 356 -9.58 5.65 14.95
C ARG A 356 -10.62 6.70 14.61
N VAL A 357 -10.72 7.09 13.33
CA VAL A 357 -11.78 7.99 12.88
C VAL A 357 -13.14 7.30 13.00
N PHE A 358 -13.24 6.02 12.59
CA PHE A 358 -14.47 5.24 12.75
C PHE A 358 -14.90 5.09 14.22
N LYS A 359 -13.93 4.90 15.12
CA LYS A 359 -14.18 4.73 16.56
C LYS A 359 -14.78 5.95 17.25
N LEU A 360 -14.62 7.16 16.71
CA LEU A 360 -15.19 8.37 17.31
C LEU A 360 -16.72 8.30 17.45
N PHE A 361 -17.39 7.69 16.46
CA PHE A 361 -18.85 7.50 16.49
C PHE A 361 -19.25 6.54 17.61
N ASP A 362 -18.61 5.36 17.66
CA ASP A 362 -18.86 4.34 18.67
C ASP A 362 -18.70 4.91 20.09
N GLN A 363 -17.62 5.66 20.31
CA GLN A 363 -17.31 6.23 21.62
C GLN A 363 -18.28 7.34 22.03
N TYR A 364 -18.71 8.20 21.10
CA TYR A 364 -19.67 9.26 21.38
C TYR A 364 -21.01 8.68 21.79
N TYR A 365 -21.64 7.88 20.92
CA TYR A 365 -22.99 7.37 21.15
C TYR A 365 -23.05 6.48 22.38
N TYR A 366 -22.00 5.69 22.62
CA TYR A 366 -21.91 4.92 23.85
C TYR A 366 -21.86 5.79 25.10
N SER A 367 -21.04 6.85 25.11
CA SER A 367 -20.90 7.73 26.29
C SER A 367 -22.18 8.53 26.53
N ALA A 368 -22.83 8.99 25.46
CA ALA A 368 -24.11 9.67 25.50
C ALA A 368 -25.23 8.76 26.06
N SER A 369 -25.31 7.51 25.58
CA SER A 369 -26.23 6.48 26.09
C SER A 369 -26.10 6.25 27.60
N GLN A 370 -24.88 6.31 28.16
CA GLN A 370 -24.70 6.20 29.61
C GLN A 370 -25.32 7.36 30.39
N CYS A 371 -25.33 8.58 29.83
CA CYS A 371 -25.98 9.72 30.45
C CYS A 371 -27.49 9.48 30.61
N PHE A 372 -28.17 9.03 29.55
CA PHE A 372 -29.59 8.68 29.58
C PHE A 372 -29.90 7.53 30.54
N ARG A 373 -29.05 6.48 30.55
CA ARG A 373 -29.22 5.35 31.48
C ARG A 373 -29.08 5.77 32.94
N SER A 374 -28.17 6.69 33.24
CA SER A 374 -27.98 7.25 34.58
C SER A 374 -29.19 8.05 35.03
N GLU A 375 -29.70 8.97 34.19
CA GLU A 375 -30.89 9.74 34.56
C GLU A 375 -32.15 8.87 34.64
N LYS A 376 -32.30 7.86 33.78
CA LYS A 376 -33.41 6.89 33.88
C LYS A 376 -33.50 6.24 35.26
N ALA A 377 -32.35 5.85 35.82
CA ALA A 377 -32.31 5.25 37.14
C ALA A 377 -32.75 6.23 38.24
N ARG A 378 -32.39 7.51 38.12
CA ARG A 378 -32.80 8.57 39.07
C ARG A 378 -34.28 8.89 38.98
N ILE A 379 -34.83 8.97 37.78
CA ILE A 379 -36.29 9.18 37.58
C ILE A 379 -37.08 8.02 38.21
N ARG A 380 -36.61 6.79 38.04
CA ARG A 380 -37.24 5.64 38.69
C ARG A 380 -37.27 5.78 40.21
N THR A 381 -36.19 6.27 40.81
CA THR A 381 -36.15 6.55 42.25
C THR A 381 -37.08 7.69 42.64
N LEU A 382 -37.13 8.77 41.87
CA LEU A 382 -38.07 9.88 42.10
C LEU A 382 -39.52 9.38 42.09
N LEU A 383 -39.92 8.59 41.09
CA LEU A 383 -41.28 8.08 40.98
C LEU A 383 -41.66 7.17 42.15
N LYS A 384 -40.73 6.35 42.65
CA LYS A 384 -40.95 5.58 43.89
C LYS A 384 -41.11 6.46 45.13
N ILE A 385 -40.38 7.57 45.22
CA ILE A 385 -40.54 8.51 46.31
C ILE A 385 -41.91 9.19 46.23
N VAL A 386 -42.36 9.55 45.02
CA VAL A 386 -43.70 10.11 44.80
C VAL A 386 -44.78 9.12 45.20
N GLU A 387 -44.63 7.84 44.84
CA GLU A 387 -45.53 6.75 45.25
C GLU A 387 -45.64 6.66 46.78
N ILE A 388 -44.52 6.56 47.49
CA ILE A 388 -44.48 6.50 48.96
C ILE A 388 -45.09 7.75 49.61
N LEU A 389 -44.80 8.94 49.06
CA LEU A 389 -45.34 10.18 49.59
C LEU A 389 -46.86 10.25 49.35
N ALA A 390 -47.36 9.80 48.21
CA ALA A 390 -48.79 9.73 47.92
C ALA A 390 -49.50 8.74 48.85
N GLU A 391 -48.91 7.55 49.08
CA GLU A 391 -49.41 6.59 50.07
C GLU A 391 -49.41 7.17 51.49
N SER A 392 -48.39 7.96 51.85
CA SER A 392 -48.34 8.60 53.17
C SER A 392 -49.48 9.60 53.40
N LEU A 393 -49.98 10.22 52.32
CA LEU A 393 -51.11 11.12 52.41
C LEU A 393 -52.41 10.35 52.69
N LEU A 394 -52.58 9.13 52.16
CA LEU A 394 -53.78 8.30 52.36
C LEU A 394 -54.08 7.99 53.83
N PHE A 395 -53.05 7.81 54.67
CA PHE A 395 -53.21 7.60 56.12
C PHE A 395 -53.98 8.73 56.82
N ASN A 396 -54.02 9.95 56.25
CA ASN A 396 -54.76 11.05 56.84
C ASN A 396 -56.29 10.89 56.71
N LEU A 397 -56.76 9.97 55.86
CA LEU A 397 -58.19 9.69 55.66
C LEU A 397 -58.65 8.40 56.36
N GLU A 398 -57.76 7.42 56.52
CA GLU A 398 -58.06 6.05 56.97
C GLU A 398 -58.79 5.96 58.32
N ASP A 399 -58.50 6.88 59.26
CA ASP A 399 -59.07 6.86 60.61
C ASP A 399 -60.30 7.79 60.76
N LEU A 400 -60.78 8.43 59.69
CA LEU A 400 -61.86 9.43 59.76
C LEU A 400 -63.14 8.83 60.35
N VAL A 401 -63.65 7.77 59.74
CA VAL A 401 -64.92 7.18 60.16
C VAL A 401 -64.81 6.49 61.52
N GLU A 402 -63.68 5.86 61.84
CA GLU A 402 -63.45 5.27 63.16
C GLU A 402 -63.49 6.34 64.27
N ASN A 403 -62.76 7.44 64.08
CA ASN A 403 -62.72 8.54 65.05
C ASN A 403 -64.08 9.22 65.22
N LEU A 404 -64.86 9.35 64.14
CA LEU A 404 -66.22 9.89 64.21
C LEU A 404 -67.21 8.93 64.85
N THR A 405 -67.03 7.62 64.68
CA THR A 405 -67.86 6.58 65.30
C THR A 405 -67.72 6.63 66.82
N VAL A 406 -66.50 6.83 67.33
CA VAL A 406 -66.27 7.03 68.77
C VAL A 406 -67.07 8.21 69.29
N CYS A 407 -67.04 9.36 68.61
CA CYS A 407 -67.83 10.54 69.03
C CYS A 407 -69.35 10.30 68.96
N ALA A 408 -69.83 9.54 67.95
CA ALA A 408 -71.25 9.21 67.79
C ALA A 408 -71.79 8.28 68.89
N GLU A 409 -70.91 7.56 69.59
CA GLU A 409 -71.27 6.58 70.62
C GLU A 409 -71.18 7.11 72.05
N MET A 410 -70.65 8.33 72.23
CA MET A 410 -70.58 8.97 73.54
C MET A 410 -71.95 9.44 74.03
N CYS A 411 -72.36 8.98 75.23
CA CYS A 411 -73.63 9.40 75.85
C CYS A 411 -73.58 10.78 76.52
N THR A 412 -72.38 11.26 76.89
CA THR A 412 -72.09 12.60 77.43
C THR A 412 -70.88 13.17 76.69
N ASP A 413 -70.84 14.48 76.44
CA ASP A 413 -69.73 15.21 75.78
C ASP A 413 -69.51 14.94 74.27
N ALA A 414 -70.45 14.30 73.58
CA ALA A 414 -70.37 14.05 72.13
C ALA A 414 -70.19 15.32 71.28
N ASP A 415 -70.79 16.44 71.69
CA ASP A 415 -70.64 17.77 71.06
C ASP A 415 -69.19 18.27 71.11
N VAL A 416 -68.55 18.12 72.27
CA VAL A 416 -67.15 18.52 72.51
C VAL A 416 -66.20 17.63 71.72
N CYS A 417 -66.48 16.32 71.66
CA CYS A 417 -65.74 15.37 70.84
C CYS A 417 -65.77 15.76 69.35
N LEU A 418 -66.96 16.00 68.80
CA LEU A 418 -67.15 16.37 67.39
C LEU A 418 -66.45 17.67 67.03
N ARG A 419 -66.57 18.73 67.83
CA ARG A 419 -65.87 20.00 67.58
C ARG A 419 -64.35 19.84 67.62
N ARG A 420 -63.84 18.97 68.50
CA ARG A 420 -62.40 18.70 68.62
C ARG A 420 -61.89 17.93 67.40
N GLN A 421 -62.63 16.91 66.95
CA GLN A 421 -62.30 16.18 65.73
C GLN A 421 -62.42 17.08 64.50
N ALA A 422 -63.44 17.94 64.42
CA ALA A 422 -63.59 18.90 63.33
C ALA A 422 -62.39 19.84 63.24
N GLY A 423 -61.94 20.43 64.36
CA GLY A 423 -60.75 21.26 64.37
C GLY A 423 -59.47 20.51 63.94
N PHE A 424 -59.31 19.25 64.35
CA PHE A 424 -58.18 18.41 63.92
C PHE A 424 -58.21 18.12 62.41
N TYR A 425 -59.36 17.69 61.87
CA TYR A 425 -59.49 17.34 60.47
C TYR A 425 -59.54 18.55 59.52
N ASP A 426 -59.97 19.73 60.00
CA ASP A 426 -59.85 20.99 59.28
C ASP A 426 -58.37 21.37 59.06
N GLU A 427 -57.56 21.27 60.12
CA GLU A 427 -56.11 21.49 60.07
C GLU A 427 -55.42 20.44 59.19
N LEU A 428 -55.83 19.17 59.30
CA LEU A 428 -55.32 18.07 58.49
C LEU A 428 -55.63 18.23 57.00
N GLY A 429 -56.85 18.68 56.64
CA GLY A 429 -57.23 18.98 55.26
C GLY A 429 -56.38 20.11 54.66
N GLY A 430 -56.06 21.13 55.45
CA GLY A 430 -55.10 22.17 55.07
C GLY A 430 -53.68 21.65 54.84
N LEU A 431 -53.20 20.75 55.71
CA LEU A 431 -51.89 20.11 55.58
C LEU A 431 -51.80 19.14 54.40
N LEU A 432 -52.90 18.47 54.04
CA LEU A 432 -52.97 17.59 52.88
C LEU A 432 -52.76 18.35 51.56
N LEU A 433 -53.44 19.50 51.41
CA LEU A 433 -53.24 20.36 50.23
C LEU A 433 -51.80 20.85 50.13
N GLN A 434 -51.16 21.17 51.26
CA GLN A 434 -49.73 21.46 51.31
C GLN A 434 -48.88 20.23 50.93
N GLY A 435 -49.30 19.03 51.31
CA GLY A 435 -48.68 17.75 50.92
C GLY A 435 -48.64 17.57 49.40
N TYR A 436 -49.77 17.79 48.71
CA TYR A 436 -49.81 17.76 47.24
C TYR A 436 -48.85 18.78 46.62
N ASP A 437 -48.79 20.01 47.17
CA ASP A 437 -47.87 21.04 46.71
C ASP A 437 -46.39 20.69 46.94
N ILE A 438 -46.07 20.00 48.05
CA ILE A 438 -44.71 19.52 48.33
C ILE A 438 -44.29 18.47 47.30
N ILE A 439 -45.16 17.49 47.01
CA ILE A 439 -44.87 16.47 45.99
C ILE A 439 -44.72 17.13 44.62
N ARG A 440 -45.59 18.10 44.29
CA ARG A 440 -45.52 18.87 43.05
C ARG A 440 -44.17 19.56 42.91
N HIS A 441 -43.77 20.31 43.93
CA HIS A 441 -42.49 21.02 43.92
C HIS A 441 -41.29 20.07 43.88
N LEU A 442 -41.35 18.93 44.56
CA LEU A 442 -40.29 17.91 44.50
C LEU A 442 -40.09 17.41 43.06
N VAL A 443 -41.18 17.08 42.36
CA VAL A 443 -41.15 16.61 40.97
C VAL A 443 -40.63 17.70 40.04
N GLU A 444 -41.14 18.93 40.13
CA GLU A 444 -40.67 20.07 39.33
C GLU A 444 -39.15 20.28 39.48
N HIS A 445 -38.66 20.31 40.72
CA HIS A 445 -37.24 20.56 41.01
C HIS A 445 -36.34 19.42 40.56
N GLU A 446 -36.71 18.17 40.82
CA GLU A 446 -35.87 17.03 40.44
C GLU A 446 -35.85 16.78 38.92
N LEU A 447 -36.97 17.02 38.22
CA LEU A 447 -36.99 16.93 36.76
C LEU A 447 -36.15 18.07 36.13
N ALA A 448 -36.23 19.30 36.66
CA ALA A 448 -35.37 20.40 36.22
C ALA A 448 -33.89 20.11 36.47
N ALA A 449 -33.55 19.59 37.66
CA ALA A 449 -32.18 19.19 37.99
C ALA A 449 -31.70 18.02 37.11
N SER A 450 -32.58 17.07 36.79
CA SER A 450 -32.30 15.96 35.88
C SER A 450 -31.91 16.45 34.48
N ILE A 451 -32.66 17.39 33.90
CA ILE A 451 -32.34 18.00 32.59
C ILE A 451 -30.95 18.66 32.63
N GLN A 452 -30.63 19.40 33.68
CA GLN A 452 -29.32 20.05 33.82
C GLN A 452 -28.18 19.02 33.91
N ARG A 453 -28.38 17.94 34.70
CA ARG A 453 -27.39 16.85 34.83
C ARG A 453 -27.18 16.10 33.52
N LEU A 454 -28.27 15.79 32.81
CA LEU A 454 -28.23 15.17 31.48
C LEU A 454 -27.47 16.04 30.49
N THR A 455 -27.82 17.33 30.42
CA THR A 455 -27.19 18.31 29.53
C THR A 455 -25.69 18.40 29.80
N ALA A 456 -25.28 18.52 31.06
CA ALA A 456 -23.87 18.58 31.43
C ALA A 456 -23.12 17.29 31.03
N CYS A 457 -23.74 16.12 31.19
CA CYS A 457 -23.15 14.83 30.83
C CYS A 457 -22.95 14.69 29.31
N VAL A 458 -23.97 15.03 28.50
CA VAL A 458 -23.88 14.97 27.04
C VAL A 458 -22.87 16.01 26.51
N GLN A 459 -22.85 17.21 27.07
CA GLN A 459 -21.85 18.22 26.72
C GLN A 459 -20.42 17.77 27.05
N ALA A 460 -20.21 17.14 28.21
CA ALA A 460 -18.91 16.56 28.55
C ALA A 460 -18.49 15.50 27.52
N THR A 461 -19.42 14.66 27.06
CA THR A 461 -19.17 13.71 25.97
C THR A 461 -18.71 14.43 24.69
N ARG A 462 -19.40 15.49 24.26
CA ARG A 462 -18.98 16.31 23.10
C ARG A 462 -17.56 16.85 23.27
N PHE A 463 -17.19 17.38 24.44
CA PHE A 463 -15.83 17.86 24.71
C PHE A 463 -14.78 16.75 24.63
N THR A 464 -15.07 15.55 25.15
CA THR A 464 -14.15 14.42 25.04
C THR A 464 -13.94 13.99 23.58
N THR A 465 -14.99 13.97 22.76
CA THR A 465 -14.89 13.68 21.33
C THR A 465 -14.07 14.74 20.59
N LEU A 466 -14.22 16.03 20.93
CA LEU A 466 -13.38 17.10 20.36
C LEU A 466 -11.90 16.93 20.72
N HIS A 467 -11.61 16.51 21.95
CA HIS A 467 -10.25 16.21 22.37
C HIS A 467 -9.66 15.05 21.55
N ASP A 468 -10.41 13.96 21.41
CA ASP A 468 -10.00 12.79 20.63
C ASP A 468 -9.79 13.15 19.14
N ILE A 469 -10.65 13.99 18.55
CA ILE A 469 -10.48 14.52 17.18
C ILE A 469 -9.16 15.29 17.03
N HIS A 470 -8.85 16.18 17.97
CA HIS A 470 -7.61 16.96 17.92
C HIS A 470 -6.37 16.08 18.07
N GLU A 471 -6.42 15.08 18.95
CA GLU A 471 -5.32 14.15 19.16
C GLU A 471 -5.08 13.29 17.90
N ILE A 472 -6.14 12.79 17.26
CA ILE A 472 -6.02 12.04 16.01
C ILE A 472 -5.45 12.92 14.89
N SER A 473 -5.92 14.17 14.76
CA SER A 473 -5.37 15.13 13.77
C SER A 473 -3.88 15.42 14.02
N HIS A 474 -3.47 15.57 15.28
CA HIS A 474 -2.07 15.76 15.63
C HIS A 474 -1.21 14.54 15.25
N GLN A 475 -1.65 13.33 15.60
CA GLN A 475 -0.97 12.09 15.25
C GLN A 475 -0.87 11.89 13.74
N LEU A 476 -1.93 12.21 13.00
CA LEU A 476 -1.97 12.13 11.54
C LEU A 476 -0.93 13.07 10.89
N ARG A 477 -0.90 14.34 11.29
CA ARG A 477 0.08 15.33 10.79
C ARG A 477 1.52 14.96 11.15
N SER A 478 1.69 14.41 12.34
CA SER A 478 2.97 13.86 12.77
C SER A 478 3.39 12.74 11.82
N CYS A 479 2.52 11.76 11.57
CA CYS A 479 2.79 10.64 10.68
C CYS A 479 3.10 11.10 9.25
N ASP A 480 2.32 12.03 8.70
CA ASP A 480 2.55 12.60 7.36
C ASP A 480 3.95 13.22 7.22
N LYS A 481 4.44 13.89 8.27
CA LYS A 481 5.73 14.56 8.26
C LYS A 481 6.93 13.61 8.38
N HIS A 482 6.82 12.55 9.18
CA HIS A 482 7.98 11.70 9.54
C HIS A 482 7.83 10.22 9.17
N GLY A 483 6.68 9.80 8.64
CA GLY A 483 6.35 8.41 8.36
C GLY A 483 6.51 7.51 9.58
N HIS A 484 7.08 6.32 9.38
CA HIS A 484 7.39 5.36 10.43
C HIS A 484 8.69 5.68 11.21
N MET A 485 9.42 6.76 10.89
CA MET A 485 10.69 7.11 11.56
C MET A 485 10.53 7.81 12.92
N HIS A 486 9.31 7.89 13.46
CA HIS A 486 8.97 8.58 14.71
C HIS A 486 9.61 8.01 15.99
N VAL A 487 10.17 6.81 15.93
CA VAL A 487 10.54 6.05 17.14
C VAL A 487 11.67 6.71 17.96
N HIS A 488 12.37 7.72 17.44
CA HIS A 488 13.47 8.39 18.16
C HIS A 488 13.15 9.73 18.86
N ARG A 489 11.90 10.25 18.82
CA ARG A 489 11.63 11.60 19.39
C ARG A 489 10.36 11.76 20.23
N GLU A 490 9.81 10.70 20.80
CA GLU A 490 8.89 10.84 21.94
C GLU A 490 9.68 10.90 23.25
N THR A 491 10.40 12.00 23.47
CA THR A 491 10.70 12.43 24.83
C THR A 491 9.39 12.84 25.49
N VAL A 492 8.89 11.99 26.38
CA VAL A 492 8.08 12.28 27.57
C VAL A 492 7.44 13.68 27.56
N LEU A 493 6.28 13.80 26.89
CA LEU A 493 5.29 14.85 27.19
C LEU A 493 4.03 14.27 27.87
N ASN A 494 4.10 13.02 28.32
CA ASN A 494 3.19 12.51 29.35
C ASN A 494 3.64 13.05 30.71
N GLY A 495 3.08 14.19 31.14
CA GLY A 495 3.19 14.58 32.55
C GLY A 495 2.95 16.04 32.95
N CYS A 496 2.92 17.04 32.06
CA CYS A 496 2.96 18.45 32.53
C CYS A 496 1.86 19.41 32.06
N PHE A 497 0.91 19.02 31.20
CA PHE A 497 -0.22 19.92 30.86
C PHE A 497 -1.51 19.67 31.66
N TYR A 498 -1.56 18.64 32.52
CA TYR A 498 -2.70 18.37 33.40
C TYR A 498 -2.80 19.32 34.61
N TYR A 499 -1.81 20.19 34.85
CA TYR A 499 -1.75 21.00 36.08
C TYR A 499 -1.98 22.51 35.92
N ARG A 500 -2.11 23.05 34.70
CA ARG A 500 -2.14 24.51 34.50
C ARG A 500 -3.52 25.12 34.21
N PHE A 501 -4.53 24.33 33.84
CA PHE A 501 -5.89 24.85 33.65
C PHE A 501 -6.80 24.68 34.89
N TRP A 502 -6.47 23.76 35.79
CA TRP A 502 -7.20 23.54 37.05
C TRP A 502 -6.84 24.52 38.18
N LYS A 503 -5.85 25.40 37.98
CA LYS A 503 -5.31 26.26 39.05
C LYS A 503 -5.92 27.68 39.11
N LYS A 504 -7.04 27.93 38.42
CA LYS A 504 -7.70 29.26 38.41
C LYS A 504 -9.12 29.31 38.98
N MET A 505 -9.58 28.26 39.67
CA MET A 505 -10.79 28.30 40.50
C MET A 505 -10.54 27.69 41.89
N LYS A 506 -9.60 28.27 42.64
CA LYS A 506 -9.55 28.13 44.10
C LYS A 506 -9.29 29.49 44.71
N ASN A 507 -10.34 30.07 45.30
CA ASN A 507 -10.29 30.56 46.67
C ASN A 507 -11.70 30.86 47.22
N PRO A 508 -11.87 30.89 48.55
CA PRO A 508 -12.80 30.01 49.25
C PRO A 508 -13.73 30.76 50.21
N ILE A 509 -14.83 30.15 50.62
CA ILE A 509 -15.46 30.47 51.91
C ILE A 509 -15.92 29.17 52.58
N TYR A 510 -15.28 28.91 53.74
CA TYR A 510 -15.61 27.94 54.81
C TYR A 510 -17.04 28.19 55.33
N GLY A 511 -17.79 27.28 55.97
CA GLY A 511 -17.51 26.09 56.76
C GLY A 511 -18.75 25.77 57.63
N CYS A 512 -18.62 24.79 58.55
CA CYS A 512 -19.62 24.17 59.46
C CYS A 512 -20.44 23.05 58.79
N CYS A 513 -20.21 21.73 58.97
CA CYS A 513 -19.73 20.86 60.06
C CYS A 513 -20.81 20.40 61.06
N TYR A 514 -20.96 19.05 61.18
CA TYR A 514 -21.65 18.22 62.19
C TYR A 514 -23.20 18.16 62.15
N CYS A 515 -23.94 17.07 62.45
CA CYS A 515 -23.70 15.78 63.14
C CYS A 515 -24.92 14.80 62.93
N TRP A 516 -24.66 13.47 62.85
CA TRP A 516 -25.45 12.30 63.35
C TRP A 516 -26.81 11.92 62.71
N VAL A 517 -26.95 10.77 62.05
CA VAL A 517 -27.28 9.38 62.55
C VAL A 517 -28.60 9.26 63.29
N VAL A 518 -29.63 8.64 62.66
CA VAL A 518 -30.52 7.62 63.25
C VAL A 518 -30.97 6.64 62.15
N THR A 519 -31.02 5.38 62.54
CA THR A 519 -31.27 4.13 61.81
C THR A 519 -32.70 3.58 62.03
N ILE A 520 -33.17 2.77 61.05
CA ILE A 520 -34.01 1.53 61.14
C ILE A 520 -35.55 1.60 60.91
N LEU A 521 -36.01 0.56 60.17
CA LEU A 521 -37.35 0.08 59.73
C LEU A 521 -37.79 0.62 58.34
N ALA A 522 -38.16 -0.19 57.34
CA ALA A 522 -38.90 -1.45 57.38
C ALA A 522 -38.43 -2.52 56.36
N LEU A 523 -38.63 -3.77 56.77
CA LEU A 523 -38.60 -5.00 55.99
C LEU A 523 -39.91 -5.17 55.20
N GLY A 524 -39.80 -5.77 54.01
CA GLY A 524 -40.82 -6.66 53.47
C GLY A 524 -41.90 -5.98 52.63
N TYR A 525 -41.66 -5.89 51.32
CA TYR A 525 -42.49 -6.49 50.25
C TYR A 525 -41.87 -6.04 48.93
N LEU A 526 -41.67 -7.01 48.02
CA LEU A 526 -41.48 -6.92 46.56
C LEU A 526 -40.70 -8.17 46.14
N GLN A 527 -41.38 -9.32 46.21
CA GLN A 527 -41.08 -10.41 45.29
C GLN A 527 -41.84 -10.17 44.00
N GLY A 528 -41.18 -10.38 42.86
CA GLY A 528 -41.88 -10.76 41.64
C GLY A 528 -41.65 -9.89 40.41
N ILE A 529 -40.41 -9.78 39.93
CA ILE A 529 -40.16 -9.92 38.50
C ILE A 529 -38.94 -10.83 38.35
N GLN A 530 -39.18 -12.11 38.06
CA GLN A 530 -38.14 -13.04 37.65
C GLN A 530 -37.57 -12.60 36.29
N GLY A 531 -36.54 -11.77 36.32
CA GLY A 531 -35.52 -11.81 35.28
C GLY A 531 -34.68 -13.05 35.55
N SER A 532 -34.78 -14.07 34.71
CA SER A 532 -33.95 -15.28 34.80
C SER A 532 -32.48 -14.89 35.05
N PRO A 533 -31.80 -15.44 36.06
CA PRO A 533 -30.38 -15.16 36.30
C PRO A 533 -29.59 -15.43 35.02
N ARG A 534 -28.94 -14.40 34.49
CA ARG A 534 -27.96 -14.56 33.41
C ARG A 534 -26.58 -14.64 34.05
N PRO A 535 -25.78 -15.66 33.70
CA PRO A 535 -24.37 -15.74 34.08
C PRO A 535 -23.60 -14.51 33.58
N ASP A 536 -23.06 -13.68 34.47
CA ASP A 536 -22.25 -12.52 34.06
C ASP A 536 -21.01 -12.40 34.98
N PHE A 537 -19.80 -12.54 34.41
CA PHE A 537 -18.50 -12.30 35.11
C PHE A 537 -18.26 -13.15 36.38
N GLY A 538 -18.70 -14.41 36.39
CA GLY A 538 -18.43 -15.35 37.49
C GLY A 538 -19.39 -15.23 38.68
N ILE A 539 -20.51 -14.51 38.52
CA ILE A 539 -21.59 -14.45 39.50
C ILE A 539 -22.93 -14.87 38.90
N ASP A 540 -23.83 -15.33 39.76
CA ASP A 540 -25.21 -15.64 39.43
C ASP A 540 -26.07 -14.37 39.63
N GLY A 541 -25.85 -13.39 38.76
CA GLY A 541 -26.51 -12.09 38.81
C GLY A 541 -26.21 -11.23 37.57
N ALA A 542 -27.15 -10.38 37.16
CA ALA A 542 -27.03 -9.65 35.91
C ALA A 542 -26.14 -8.40 36.02
N ILE A 543 -25.02 -8.37 35.30
CA ILE A 543 -24.16 -7.20 35.10
C ILE A 543 -24.47 -6.55 33.76
N ASN A 544 -25.00 -5.32 33.82
CA ASN A 544 -25.33 -4.52 32.63
C ASN A 544 -24.11 -4.30 31.72
N GLY A 545 -24.01 -5.06 30.63
CA GLY A 545 -22.99 -4.87 29.61
C GLY A 545 -22.28 -6.12 29.13
N ALA A 546 -22.47 -7.27 29.77
CA ALA A 546 -21.81 -8.53 29.41
C ALA A 546 -22.04 -8.93 27.94
N VAL A 547 -23.29 -8.86 27.45
CA VAL A 547 -23.64 -9.14 26.04
C VAL A 547 -22.83 -8.30 25.04
N ARG A 548 -22.60 -7.03 25.36
CA ARG A 548 -21.81 -6.14 24.47
C ARG A 548 -20.32 -6.47 24.54
N VAL A 549 -19.81 -6.92 25.69
CA VAL A 549 -18.43 -7.40 25.83
C VAL A 549 -18.21 -8.63 24.94
N ILE A 550 -19.15 -9.58 24.94
CA ILE A 550 -19.12 -10.76 24.05
C ILE A 550 -19.11 -10.31 22.58
N ALA A 551 -20.01 -9.40 22.20
CA ALA A 551 -20.06 -8.92 20.81
C ALA A 551 -18.75 -8.25 20.36
N ILE A 552 -18.14 -7.39 21.19
CA ILE A 552 -16.87 -6.75 20.86
C ILE A 552 -15.73 -7.77 20.84
N ALA A 553 -15.69 -8.71 21.77
CA ALA A 553 -14.68 -9.77 21.82
C ALA A 553 -14.75 -10.66 20.58
N GLY A 554 -15.95 -11.08 20.16
CA GLY A 554 -16.16 -11.87 18.95
C GLY A 554 -15.79 -11.12 17.68
N GLN A 555 -16.16 -9.85 17.57
CA GLN A 555 -15.74 -9.01 16.44
C GLN A 555 -14.21 -8.84 16.40
N THR A 556 -13.58 -8.69 17.56
CA THR A 556 -12.12 -8.61 17.69
C THR A 556 -11.44 -9.94 17.34
N ASN A 557 -12.08 -11.07 17.68
CA ASN A 557 -11.60 -12.40 17.33
C ASN A 557 -11.51 -12.57 15.81
N VAL A 558 -12.56 -12.15 15.09
CA VAL A 558 -12.57 -12.13 13.62
C VAL A 558 -11.43 -11.26 13.08
N THR A 559 -11.18 -10.08 13.65
CA THR A 559 -10.06 -9.23 13.21
C THR A 559 -8.69 -9.90 13.44
N PHE A 560 -8.51 -10.71 14.49
CA PHE A 560 -7.29 -11.52 14.65
C PHE A 560 -7.20 -12.67 13.65
N GLU A 561 -8.33 -13.25 13.24
CA GLU A 561 -8.35 -14.23 12.14
C GLU A 561 -7.95 -13.60 10.80
N ASP A 562 -8.19 -12.31 10.60
CA ASP A 562 -7.76 -11.61 9.38
C ASP A 562 -6.24 -11.36 9.35
N ILE A 563 -5.56 -11.33 10.51
CA ILE A 563 -4.09 -11.29 10.61
C ILE A 563 -3.52 -12.68 10.28
N LYS A 564 -3.71 -13.13 9.05
CA LYS A 564 -3.23 -14.42 8.55
C LYS A 564 -1.88 -14.25 7.85
N PRO A 565 -0.97 -15.23 8.02
CA PRO A 565 0.16 -15.33 7.11
C PRO A 565 -0.38 -15.71 5.74
N ASP A 566 -0.37 -14.78 4.79
CA ASP A 566 -0.65 -15.13 3.39
C ASP A 566 0.33 -16.23 2.96
N ASN A 567 -0.22 -17.31 2.39
CA ASN A 567 0.56 -18.39 1.78
C ASN A 567 1.13 -17.91 0.44
N ILE A 568 2.03 -16.93 0.48
CA ILE A 568 2.78 -16.53 -0.70
C ILE A 568 3.72 -17.66 -1.11
N THR A 569 3.62 -18.05 -2.38
CA THR A 569 4.53 -19.03 -2.98
C THR A 569 5.70 -18.27 -3.57
N LEU A 570 6.90 -18.57 -3.09
CA LEU A 570 8.15 -18.05 -3.63
C LEU A 570 8.71 -19.09 -4.61
N THR A 571 9.04 -18.65 -5.81
CA THR A 571 9.54 -19.48 -6.92
C THR A 571 11.06 -19.48 -6.98
N THR A 572 11.71 -18.40 -6.54
CA THR A 572 13.17 -18.33 -6.49
C THR A 572 13.68 -19.00 -5.22
N ASN A 573 14.94 -19.42 -5.21
CA ASN A 573 15.63 -19.95 -4.03
C ASN A 573 16.34 -18.84 -3.22
N TYR A 574 15.90 -17.58 -3.34
CA TYR A 574 16.56 -16.47 -2.66
C TYR A 574 16.27 -16.50 -1.16
N THR A 575 17.23 -17.00 -0.39
CA THR A 575 17.12 -17.30 1.06
C THR A 575 16.64 -16.12 1.90
N ARG A 576 16.97 -14.88 1.50
CA ARG A 576 16.51 -13.66 2.17
C ARG A 576 14.99 -13.55 2.16
N LEU A 577 14.33 -13.84 1.04
CA LEU A 577 12.86 -13.78 0.93
C LEU A 577 12.19 -14.82 1.82
N TYR A 578 12.69 -16.06 1.84
CA TYR A 578 12.19 -17.10 2.75
C TYR A 578 12.36 -16.74 4.22
N THR A 579 13.52 -16.18 4.57
CA THR A 579 13.82 -15.74 5.95
C THR A 579 12.82 -14.68 6.40
N LEU A 580 12.53 -13.70 5.54
CA LEU A 580 11.54 -12.65 5.81
C LEU A 580 10.13 -13.21 5.88
N ARG A 581 9.71 -14.03 4.92
CA ARG A 581 8.40 -14.69 4.91
C ARG A 581 8.19 -15.46 6.21
N THR A 582 9.12 -16.32 6.59
CA THR A 582 9.02 -17.12 7.82
C THR A 582 8.96 -16.24 9.06
N ALA A 583 9.77 -15.19 9.15
CA ALA A 583 9.74 -14.27 10.29
C ALA A 583 8.40 -13.52 10.40
N LEU A 584 7.90 -12.98 9.29
CA LEU A 584 6.61 -12.27 9.21
C LEU A 584 5.44 -13.20 9.51
N SER A 585 5.40 -14.39 8.91
CA SER A 585 4.36 -15.38 9.18
C SER A 585 4.36 -15.82 10.64
N THR A 586 5.55 -15.99 11.25
CA THR A 586 5.64 -16.31 12.68
C THR A 586 5.10 -15.17 13.56
N ILE A 587 5.37 -13.91 13.20
CA ILE A 587 4.82 -12.75 13.91
C ILE A 587 3.29 -12.74 13.80
N ALA A 588 2.76 -12.90 12.57
CA ALA A 588 1.33 -12.94 12.28
C ALA A 588 0.64 -14.04 13.12
N THR A 589 1.13 -15.27 13.03
CA THR A 589 0.56 -16.42 13.76
C THR A 589 0.59 -16.20 15.27
N ARG A 590 1.72 -15.75 15.85
CA ARG A 590 1.81 -15.59 17.31
C ARG A 590 0.89 -14.48 17.82
N ILE A 591 0.81 -13.34 17.12
CA ILE A 591 -0.11 -12.26 17.48
C ILE A 591 -1.56 -12.73 17.37
N ALA A 592 -1.91 -13.42 16.28
CA ALA A 592 -3.25 -13.96 16.08
C ALA A 592 -3.63 -14.97 17.17
N THR A 593 -2.77 -15.94 17.48
CA THR A 593 -3.04 -16.98 18.49
C THR A 593 -3.19 -16.40 19.90
N ASP A 594 -2.26 -15.54 20.34
CA ASP A 594 -2.34 -14.95 21.68
C ASP A 594 -3.50 -13.94 21.77
N GLY A 595 -3.77 -13.22 20.68
CA GLY A 595 -4.93 -12.33 20.54
C GLY A 595 -6.27 -13.06 20.64
N GLN A 596 -6.43 -14.15 19.91
CA GLN A 596 -7.61 -15.03 19.96
C GLN A 596 -7.79 -15.66 21.34
N SER A 597 -6.70 -15.95 22.04
CA SER A 597 -6.76 -16.43 23.43
C SER A 597 -7.33 -15.36 24.36
N VAL A 598 -6.97 -14.08 24.16
CA VAL A 598 -7.56 -12.96 24.91
C VAL A 598 -9.06 -12.80 24.62
N THR A 599 -9.47 -12.82 23.35
CA THR A 599 -10.89 -12.66 22.98
C THR A 599 -11.73 -13.84 23.47
N THR A 600 -11.24 -15.07 23.32
CA THR A 600 -11.91 -16.27 23.85
C THR A 600 -12.04 -16.22 25.37
N ALA A 601 -11.00 -15.77 26.08
CA ALA A 601 -11.05 -15.62 27.53
C ALA A 601 -12.01 -14.51 27.96
N LEU A 602 -12.15 -13.42 27.18
CA LEU A 602 -13.11 -12.35 27.43
C LEU A 602 -14.57 -12.82 27.20
N GLU A 603 -14.83 -13.60 26.15
CA GLU A 603 -16.14 -14.20 25.91
C GLU A 603 -16.51 -15.19 27.01
N THR A 604 -15.56 -16.02 27.43
CA THR A 604 -15.73 -16.97 28.52
C THR A 604 -16.01 -16.24 29.83
N LEU A 605 -15.23 -15.20 30.14
CA LEU A 605 -15.42 -14.36 31.33
C LEU A 605 -16.82 -13.75 31.35
N ALA A 606 -17.26 -13.16 30.23
CA ALA A 606 -18.56 -12.51 30.14
C ALA A 606 -19.74 -13.49 30.29
N ASN A 607 -19.59 -14.77 29.93
CA ASN A 607 -20.63 -15.81 30.03
C ASN A 607 -20.54 -16.70 31.28
N SER A 608 -19.59 -16.48 32.19
CA SER A 608 -19.28 -17.46 33.24
C SER A 608 -20.14 -17.31 34.51
N THR A 609 -20.52 -18.45 35.11
CA THR A 609 -20.95 -18.60 36.52
C THR A 609 -19.88 -19.26 37.41
N GLY A 610 -18.68 -19.50 36.87
CA GLY A 610 -17.61 -20.23 37.54
C GLY A 610 -17.01 -19.49 38.74
N SER A 611 -16.15 -20.16 39.50
CA SER A 611 -15.51 -19.55 40.68
C SER A 611 -14.74 -18.27 40.31
N LEU A 612 -15.20 -17.15 40.86
CA LEU A 612 -14.72 -15.79 40.63
C LEU A 612 -13.21 -15.59 40.47
N PRO A 613 -12.33 -16.18 41.30
CA PRO A 613 -10.89 -15.96 41.15
C PRO A 613 -10.34 -16.58 39.86
N ILE A 614 -10.86 -17.73 39.44
CA ILE A 614 -10.28 -18.52 38.35
C ILE A 614 -10.54 -17.84 37.00
N VAL A 615 -11.78 -17.46 36.73
CA VAL A 615 -12.18 -16.92 35.42
C VAL A 615 -11.54 -15.56 35.10
N PHE A 616 -11.37 -14.69 36.11
CA PHE A 616 -10.62 -13.44 35.94
C PHE A 616 -9.11 -13.67 35.81
N ASN A 617 -8.55 -14.62 36.57
CA ASN A 617 -7.13 -14.97 36.46
C ASN A 617 -6.79 -15.55 35.09
N ASP A 618 -7.68 -16.35 34.49
CA ASP A 618 -7.50 -16.89 33.15
C ASP A 618 -7.45 -15.77 32.10
N THR A 619 -8.37 -14.80 32.15
CA THR A 619 -8.35 -13.64 31.25
C THR A 619 -7.12 -12.76 31.46
N LEU A 620 -6.74 -12.48 32.71
CA LEU A 620 -5.53 -11.70 33.02
C LEU A 620 -4.26 -12.41 32.56
N THR A 621 -4.23 -13.75 32.65
CA THR A 621 -3.13 -14.58 32.15
C THR A 621 -3.03 -14.47 30.62
N ALA A 622 -4.14 -14.57 29.89
CA ALA A 622 -4.16 -14.39 28.44
C ALA A 622 -3.69 -12.99 28.02
N VAL A 623 -4.16 -11.93 28.71
CA VAL A 623 -3.71 -10.55 28.44
C VAL A 623 -2.21 -10.40 28.70
N THR A 624 -1.72 -10.97 29.80
CA THR A 624 -0.29 -10.93 30.16
C THR A 624 0.58 -11.71 29.17
N ALA A 625 0.08 -12.82 28.63
CA ALA A 625 0.76 -13.59 27.60
C ALA A 625 0.97 -12.75 26.33
N LEU A 626 -0.11 -12.12 25.82
CA LEU A 626 -0.01 -11.24 24.65
C LEU A 626 0.90 -10.03 24.91
N GLN A 627 0.86 -9.43 26.10
CA GLN A 627 1.79 -8.36 26.48
C GLN A 627 3.25 -8.83 26.44
N THR A 628 3.52 -10.00 27.00
CA THR A 628 4.86 -10.61 27.00
C THR A 628 5.34 -10.90 25.58
N GLN A 629 4.43 -11.34 24.73
CA GLN A 629 4.67 -11.60 23.32
C GLN A 629 5.09 -10.31 22.59
N LEU A 630 4.38 -9.20 22.77
CA LEU A 630 4.70 -7.90 22.16
C LEU A 630 6.01 -7.29 22.67
N LEU A 631 6.30 -7.44 23.97
CA LEU A 631 7.50 -6.88 24.60
C LEU A 631 8.78 -7.65 24.26
N SER A 632 8.72 -8.99 24.27
CA SER A 632 9.92 -9.83 24.19
C SER A 632 9.77 -11.05 23.28
N GLY A 633 8.57 -11.65 23.20
CA GLY A 633 8.35 -12.89 22.43
C GLY A 633 8.51 -12.77 20.91
N LEU A 634 8.48 -11.56 20.35
CA LEU A 634 8.71 -11.26 18.93
C LEU A 634 10.11 -10.72 18.62
N ALA A 635 10.95 -10.50 19.64
CA ALA A 635 12.28 -9.91 19.46
C ALA A 635 13.22 -10.69 18.51
N PRO A 636 13.24 -12.05 18.52
CA PRO A 636 14.04 -12.81 17.56
C PRO A 636 13.63 -12.55 16.12
N GLN A 637 12.33 -12.61 15.81
CA GLN A 637 11.81 -12.38 14.45
C GLN A 637 12.07 -10.95 13.99
N ARG A 638 11.87 -9.97 14.87
CA ARG A 638 12.15 -8.55 14.60
C ARG A 638 13.64 -8.30 14.33
N THR A 639 14.53 -8.95 15.06
CA THR A 639 15.99 -8.90 14.83
C THR A 639 16.36 -9.53 13.49
N THR A 640 15.77 -10.69 13.18
CA THR A 640 15.95 -11.35 11.87
C THR A 640 15.52 -10.45 10.72
N ILE A 641 14.35 -9.80 10.81
CA ILE A 641 13.87 -8.84 9.81
C ILE A 641 14.84 -7.66 9.69
N GLN A 642 15.22 -7.04 10.82
CA GLN A 642 16.10 -5.89 10.80
C GLN A 642 17.47 -6.20 10.19
N ASN A 643 18.04 -7.36 10.48
CA ASN A 643 19.32 -7.78 9.91
C ASN A 643 19.21 -8.11 8.42
N ALA A 644 18.05 -8.60 7.97
CA ALA A 644 17.82 -8.95 6.58
C ALA A 644 17.60 -7.72 5.68
N VAL A 645 16.83 -6.73 6.16
CA VAL A 645 16.36 -5.63 5.29
C VAL A 645 16.43 -4.22 5.88
N GLY A 646 17.01 -4.06 7.06
CA GLY A 646 17.10 -2.76 7.73
C GLY A 646 15.89 -2.42 8.60
N PRO A 647 15.81 -1.18 9.13
CA PRO A 647 14.97 -0.89 10.28
C PRO A 647 13.49 -0.64 9.97
N ALA A 648 13.11 -0.34 8.73
CA ALA A 648 11.77 0.18 8.40
C ALA A 648 10.62 -0.72 8.89
N ILE A 649 10.59 -1.99 8.51
CA ILE A 649 9.56 -2.95 8.97
C ILE A 649 9.59 -3.12 10.49
N ASN A 650 10.79 -3.19 11.08
CA ASN A 650 10.92 -3.30 12.53
C ASN A 650 10.33 -2.08 13.26
N LEU A 651 10.55 -0.87 12.73
CA LEU A 651 9.98 0.37 13.28
C LEU A 651 8.46 0.38 13.16
N MET A 652 7.90 -0.05 12.02
CA MET A 652 6.45 -0.17 11.82
C MET A 652 5.82 -1.16 12.82
N LEU A 653 6.40 -2.36 12.96
CA LEU A 653 5.95 -3.37 13.93
C LEU A 653 6.11 -2.89 15.39
N THR A 654 7.14 -2.11 15.68
CA THR A 654 7.35 -1.52 17.01
C THR A 654 6.25 -0.51 17.34
N ASP A 655 5.90 0.35 16.38
CA ASP A 655 4.85 1.36 16.56
C ASP A 655 3.49 0.69 16.80
N ALA A 656 3.13 -0.30 15.97
CA ALA A 656 1.92 -1.11 16.14
C ALA A 656 1.92 -1.82 17.52
N GLY A 657 3.02 -2.46 17.89
CA GLY A 657 3.18 -3.16 19.16
C GLY A 657 3.09 -2.25 20.38
N LYS A 658 3.70 -1.05 20.34
CA LYS A 658 3.62 -0.07 21.44
C LYS A 658 2.18 0.37 21.71
N ARG A 659 1.40 0.60 20.66
CA ARG A 659 -0.01 1.00 20.78
C ARG A 659 -0.83 -0.10 21.43
N LEU A 660 -0.74 -1.31 20.87
CA LEU A 660 -1.44 -2.48 21.39
C LEU A 660 -1.05 -2.79 22.84
N GLN A 661 0.24 -2.69 23.18
CA GLN A 661 0.75 -2.84 24.54
C GLN A 661 0.14 -1.83 25.52
N GLY A 662 0.05 -0.56 25.12
CA GLY A 662 -0.57 0.49 25.91
C GLY A 662 -2.05 0.19 26.17
N THR A 663 -2.76 -0.30 25.16
CA THR A 663 -4.17 -0.70 25.26
C THR A 663 -4.36 -1.93 26.15
N LEU A 664 -3.53 -2.96 26.01
CA LEU A 664 -3.56 -4.15 26.88
C LEU A 664 -3.25 -3.80 28.34
N THR A 665 -2.36 -2.83 28.57
CA THR A 665 -2.08 -2.34 29.94
C THR A 665 -3.32 -1.70 30.56
N ARG A 666 -4.05 -0.88 29.77
CA ARG A 666 -5.35 -0.35 30.22
C ARG A 666 -6.36 -1.47 30.46
N LEU A 667 -6.42 -2.46 29.58
CA LEU A 667 -7.34 -3.59 29.69
C LEU A 667 -7.10 -4.38 30.97
N ASN A 668 -5.83 -4.70 31.26
CA ASN A 668 -5.41 -5.39 32.48
C ASN A 668 -5.84 -4.61 33.75
N ASN A 669 -5.64 -3.30 33.75
CA ASN A 669 -6.05 -2.44 34.87
C ASN A 669 -7.58 -2.40 35.04
N GLN A 670 -8.34 -2.34 33.95
CA GLN A 670 -9.82 -2.36 34.01
C GLN A 670 -10.35 -3.72 34.48
N LEU A 671 -9.77 -4.84 34.01
CA LEU A 671 -10.11 -6.19 34.47
C LEU A 671 -9.80 -6.38 35.96
N GLY A 672 -8.62 -5.94 36.42
CA GLY A 672 -8.25 -6.02 37.84
C GLY A 672 -9.17 -5.17 38.74
N SER A 673 -9.54 -3.98 38.28
CA SER A 673 -10.52 -3.12 38.95
C SER A 673 -11.88 -3.81 39.03
N LEU A 674 -12.37 -4.38 37.92
CA LEU A 674 -13.67 -5.07 37.86
C LEU A 674 -13.70 -6.29 38.79
N ASN A 675 -12.63 -7.08 38.81
CA ASN A 675 -12.48 -8.22 39.73
C ASN A 675 -12.57 -7.78 41.19
N ALA A 676 -11.87 -6.70 41.57
CA ALA A 676 -11.90 -6.18 42.94
C ALA A 676 -13.31 -5.72 43.34
N SER A 677 -14.03 -5.02 42.46
CA SER A 677 -15.41 -4.57 42.69
C SER A 677 -16.37 -5.76 42.87
N ILE A 678 -16.30 -6.76 41.99
CA ILE A 678 -17.19 -7.93 42.07
C ILE A 678 -16.87 -8.78 43.31
N THR A 679 -15.58 -9.01 43.60
CA THR A 679 -15.16 -9.72 44.82
C THR A 679 -15.69 -9.04 46.08
N THR A 680 -15.65 -7.71 46.12
CA THR A 680 -16.22 -6.94 47.24
C THR A 680 -17.73 -7.12 47.33
N ALA A 681 -18.45 -7.09 46.20
CA ALA A 681 -19.90 -7.33 46.17
C ALA A 681 -20.28 -8.72 46.71
N VAL A 682 -19.52 -9.75 46.33
CA VAL A 682 -19.70 -11.14 46.78
C VAL A 682 -19.48 -11.25 48.29
N LEU A 683 -18.41 -10.61 48.78
CA LEU A 683 -18.08 -10.61 50.21
C LEU A 683 -19.20 -10.00 51.06
N VAL A 684 -19.83 -8.89 50.64
CA VAL A 684 -20.94 -8.31 51.43
C VAL A 684 -22.26 -9.01 51.22
N SER A 685 -22.47 -9.66 50.07
CA SER A 685 -23.67 -10.48 49.83
C SER A 685 -23.64 -11.82 50.56
N GLY A 686 -22.45 -12.33 50.92
CA GLY A 686 -22.26 -13.65 51.55
C GLY A 686 -22.59 -14.84 50.65
N SER A 687 -22.89 -14.61 49.36
CA SER A 687 -23.31 -15.60 48.36
C SER A 687 -22.85 -15.16 46.95
N SER A 688 -22.71 -16.12 46.03
CA SER A 688 -22.48 -15.87 44.60
C SER A 688 -23.75 -15.48 43.83
N THR A 689 -24.93 -15.70 44.41
CA THR A 689 -26.21 -15.20 43.90
C THR A 689 -26.44 -13.83 44.56
N ILE A 690 -26.20 -12.76 43.81
CA ILE A 690 -26.16 -11.41 44.34
C ILE A 690 -27.37 -10.63 43.82
N ALA A 691 -28.09 -9.99 44.73
CA ALA A 691 -29.20 -9.13 44.37
C ALA A 691 -28.73 -7.97 43.46
N PRO A 692 -29.47 -7.60 42.39
CA PRO A 692 -29.06 -6.55 41.45
C PRO A 692 -28.72 -5.20 42.11
N GLU A 693 -29.35 -4.89 43.24
CA GLU A 693 -29.12 -3.67 44.02
C GLU A 693 -27.72 -3.67 44.64
N VAL A 694 -27.26 -4.82 45.15
CA VAL A 694 -25.93 -4.98 45.73
C VAL A 694 -24.86 -4.89 44.63
N ILE A 695 -25.09 -5.53 43.48
CA ILE A 695 -24.17 -5.45 42.32
C ILE A 695 -23.98 -3.99 41.88
N ARG A 696 -25.06 -3.21 41.77
CA ARG A 696 -25.01 -1.80 41.32
C ARG A 696 -24.23 -0.88 42.26
N ASN A 697 -24.15 -1.20 43.55
CA ASN A 697 -23.42 -0.41 44.53
C ASN A 697 -21.90 -0.57 44.41
N TYR A 698 -21.42 -1.70 43.87
CA TYR A 698 -19.99 -2.01 43.76
C TYR A 698 -19.47 -1.97 42.32
N VAL A 699 -20.25 -2.50 41.35
CA VAL A 699 -19.91 -2.44 39.92
C VAL A 699 -20.56 -1.21 39.31
N THR A 700 -19.81 -0.12 39.25
CA THR A 700 -20.35 1.16 38.79
C THR A 700 -20.51 1.18 37.25
N PRO A 701 -21.53 1.87 36.71
CA PRO A 701 -21.67 2.07 35.26
C PRO A 701 -20.43 2.71 34.61
N VAL A 702 -19.74 3.59 35.34
CA VAL A 702 -18.51 4.25 34.90
C VAL A 702 -17.39 3.23 34.66
N GLN A 703 -17.22 2.27 35.56
CA GLN A 703 -16.21 1.21 35.45
C GLN A 703 -16.46 0.32 34.22
N MET A 704 -17.71 -0.11 34.02
CA MET A 704 -18.08 -0.92 32.85
C MET A 704 -17.95 -0.14 31.53
N ALA A 705 -18.22 1.17 31.55
CA ALA A 705 -18.00 2.05 30.41
C ALA A 705 -16.52 2.18 30.02
N ALA A 706 -15.64 2.36 31.01
CA ALA A 706 -14.19 2.40 30.79
C ALA A 706 -13.65 1.08 30.24
N PHE A 707 -14.14 -0.05 30.73
CA PHE A 707 -13.77 -1.39 30.25
C PHE A 707 -14.13 -1.57 28.76
N LYS A 708 -15.38 -1.31 28.37
CA LYS A 708 -15.80 -1.44 26.95
C LYS A 708 -15.08 -0.48 26.01
N ARG A 709 -14.82 0.76 26.44
CA ARG A 709 -14.00 1.72 25.68
C ARG A 709 -12.62 1.12 25.37
N THR A 710 -12.02 0.45 26.34
CA THR A 710 -10.71 -0.20 26.20
C THR A 710 -10.78 -1.41 25.25
N LEU A 711 -11.88 -2.17 25.25
CA LEU A 711 -12.08 -3.26 24.29
C LEU A 711 -12.20 -2.76 22.85
N HIS A 712 -12.90 -1.65 22.61
CA HIS A 712 -12.93 -1.03 21.29
C HIS A 712 -11.53 -0.51 20.88
N GLU A 713 -10.75 0.04 21.81
CA GLU A 713 -9.35 0.41 21.53
C GLU A 713 -8.53 -0.80 21.10
N PHE A 714 -8.72 -1.93 21.79
CA PHE A 714 -8.01 -3.18 21.51
C PHE A 714 -8.29 -3.65 20.09
N GLN A 715 -9.55 -3.64 19.67
CA GLN A 715 -9.95 -3.94 18.29
C GLN A 715 -9.31 -3.00 17.26
N THR A 716 -9.34 -1.67 17.51
CA THR A 716 -8.86 -0.68 16.52
C THR A 716 -7.34 -0.58 16.37
N ASP A 717 -6.58 -1.18 17.28
CA ASP A 717 -5.11 -1.23 17.16
C ASP A 717 -4.63 -2.38 16.25
N LEU A 718 -5.52 -3.31 15.85
CA LEU A 718 -5.19 -4.51 15.06
C LEU A 718 -4.98 -4.29 13.55
N PRO A 719 -5.78 -3.48 12.82
CA PRO A 719 -5.66 -3.35 11.36
C PRO A 719 -4.28 -2.90 10.87
N LEU A 720 -3.51 -2.19 11.72
CA LEU A 720 -2.16 -1.80 11.38
C LEU A 720 -1.20 -2.99 11.26
N PHE A 721 -1.37 -4.03 12.08
CA PHE A 721 -0.56 -5.25 11.98
C PHE A 721 -0.84 -5.99 10.68
N ASP A 722 -2.12 -6.19 10.36
CA ASP A 722 -2.55 -6.80 9.10
C ASP A 722 -1.94 -6.06 7.91
N HIS A 723 -2.11 -4.74 7.84
CA HIS A 723 -1.55 -3.94 6.75
C HIS A 723 -0.02 -4.11 6.60
N ILE A 724 0.74 -4.04 7.70
CA ILE A 724 2.21 -4.17 7.66
C ILE A 724 2.62 -5.55 7.12
N ILE A 725 1.96 -6.61 7.59
CA ILE A 725 2.27 -8.00 7.20
C ILE A 725 1.90 -8.21 5.73
N THR A 726 0.68 -7.89 5.35
CA THR A 726 0.14 -8.10 3.99
C THR A 726 0.92 -7.29 2.96
N LEU A 727 1.19 -6.01 3.21
CA LEU A 727 2.00 -5.17 2.32
C LEU A 727 3.40 -5.75 2.12
N THR A 728 4.05 -6.15 3.21
CA THR A 728 5.42 -6.68 3.12
C THR A 728 5.45 -8.02 2.39
N LEU A 729 4.49 -8.92 2.65
CA LEU A 729 4.40 -10.20 1.93
C LEU A 729 4.16 -9.98 0.42
N LYS A 730 3.32 -9.01 0.04
CA LYS A 730 3.13 -8.60 -1.36
C LYS A 730 4.42 -8.10 -2.01
N HIS A 731 5.21 -7.28 -1.30
CA HIS A 731 6.54 -6.87 -1.76
C HIS A 731 7.49 -8.05 -1.97
N LEU A 732 7.47 -9.06 -1.08
CA LEU A 732 8.28 -10.28 -1.25
C LEU A 732 7.88 -11.07 -2.51
N GLN A 733 6.58 -11.22 -2.76
CA GLN A 733 6.08 -11.93 -3.94
C GLN A 733 6.44 -11.19 -5.23
N MET A 734 6.34 -9.86 -5.23
CA MET A 734 6.72 -9.02 -6.37
C MET A 734 8.23 -9.09 -6.64
N ALA A 735 9.06 -9.03 -5.59
CA ALA A 735 10.51 -9.20 -5.67
C ALA A 735 10.89 -10.57 -6.25
N ASP A 736 10.24 -11.65 -5.79
CA ASP A 736 10.47 -13.02 -6.26
C ASP A 736 10.10 -13.19 -7.74
N THR A 737 8.92 -12.70 -8.13
CA THR A 737 8.43 -12.75 -9.51
C THR A 737 9.39 -12.01 -10.45
N TYR A 738 9.85 -10.82 -10.05
CA TYR A 738 10.83 -10.07 -10.82
C TYR A 738 12.17 -10.79 -10.91
N LEU A 739 12.71 -11.30 -9.79
CA LEU A 739 14.00 -12.00 -9.78
C LEU A 739 13.97 -13.24 -10.68
N SER A 740 12.89 -14.02 -10.67
CA SER A 740 12.71 -15.18 -11.56
C SER A 740 12.72 -14.77 -13.04
N SER A 741 11.98 -13.70 -13.39
CA SER A 741 11.98 -13.13 -14.73
C SER A 741 13.38 -12.63 -15.14
N TYR A 742 14.06 -11.91 -14.24
CA TYR A 742 15.39 -11.35 -14.49
C TYR A 742 16.44 -12.44 -14.71
N MET A 743 16.44 -13.50 -13.91
CA MET A 743 17.34 -14.65 -14.09
C MET A 743 17.13 -15.31 -15.46
N THR A 744 15.87 -15.48 -15.87
CA THR A 744 15.55 -16.00 -17.21
C THR A 744 16.06 -15.07 -18.31
N GLN A 745 15.90 -13.76 -18.16
CA GLN A 745 16.41 -12.75 -19.09
C GLN A 745 17.95 -12.76 -19.18
N ALA A 746 18.65 -12.87 -18.06
CA ALA A 746 20.11 -12.96 -18.03
C ALA A 746 20.62 -14.23 -18.74
N MET A 747 19.97 -15.37 -18.54
CA MET A 747 20.31 -16.61 -19.25
C MET A 747 20.07 -16.50 -20.76
N MET A 748 18.95 -15.90 -21.16
CA MET A 748 18.67 -15.63 -22.59
C MET A 748 19.72 -14.69 -23.18
N ALA A 749 20.12 -13.64 -22.47
CA ALA A 749 21.14 -12.70 -22.91
C ALA A 749 22.51 -13.38 -23.12
N ALA A 750 22.92 -14.28 -22.22
CA ALA A 750 24.14 -15.06 -22.38
C ALA A 750 24.06 -15.99 -23.61
N ASN A 751 22.93 -16.66 -23.81
CA ASN A 751 22.71 -17.52 -24.98
C ASN A 751 22.67 -16.73 -26.30
N ASP A 752 22.09 -15.52 -26.29
CA ASP A 752 22.08 -14.62 -27.44
C ASP A 752 23.52 -14.23 -27.84
N ALA A 753 24.39 -13.92 -26.87
CA ALA A 753 25.80 -13.64 -27.11
C ALA A 753 26.54 -14.81 -27.81
N LEU A 754 26.31 -16.05 -27.35
CA LEU A 754 26.84 -17.25 -28.02
C LEU A 754 26.30 -17.42 -29.45
N GLY A 755 25.03 -17.09 -29.65
CA GLY A 755 24.41 -17.07 -30.98
C GLY A 755 25.07 -16.05 -31.92
N HIS A 756 25.52 -14.91 -31.40
CA HIS A 756 26.23 -13.90 -32.18
C HIS A 756 27.61 -14.36 -32.66
N TYR A 757 28.36 -15.11 -31.85
CA TYR A 757 29.60 -15.74 -32.30
C TYR A 757 29.34 -16.78 -33.42
N ALA A 758 28.32 -17.62 -33.26
CA ALA A 758 27.97 -18.60 -34.30
C ALA A 758 27.65 -17.94 -35.64
N ALA A 759 26.96 -16.80 -35.62
CA ALA A 759 26.69 -16.00 -36.81
C ALA A 759 27.97 -15.38 -37.40
N PHE A 760 28.86 -14.83 -36.57
CA PHE A 760 30.15 -14.30 -37.00
C PHE A 760 31.01 -15.38 -37.69
N LYS A 761 31.11 -16.56 -37.07
CA LYS A 761 31.81 -17.72 -37.63
C LYS A 761 31.22 -18.12 -38.99
N LEU A 762 29.89 -18.21 -39.11
CA LEU A 762 29.20 -18.57 -40.34
C LEU A 762 29.48 -17.59 -41.49
N ASN A 763 29.75 -16.32 -41.18
CA ASN A 763 30.06 -15.30 -42.20
C ASN A 763 31.53 -15.32 -42.63
N VAL A 764 32.46 -15.68 -41.72
CA VAL A 764 33.91 -15.61 -41.98
C VAL A 764 34.46 -16.94 -42.51
N GLU A 765 34.10 -18.07 -41.92
CA GLU A 765 34.68 -19.39 -42.24
C GLU A 765 34.50 -19.78 -43.72
N PRO A 766 33.31 -19.62 -44.35
CA PRO A 766 33.12 -19.99 -45.76
C PRO A 766 33.92 -19.15 -46.77
N LEU A 767 34.47 -18.01 -46.37
CA LEU A 767 35.26 -17.14 -47.25
C LEU A 767 36.71 -17.61 -47.40
N THR A 768 37.18 -18.52 -46.54
CA THR A 768 38.56 -19.01 -46.53
C THR A 768 38.87 -19.94 -47.70
N MET A 769 38.07 -20.99 -47.88
CA MET A 769 38.25 -22.02 -48.91
C MET A 769 38.25 -21.48 -50.36
N PRO A 770 37.40 -20.52 -50.77
CA PRO A 770 37.51 -19.92 -52.10
C PRO A 770 38.85 -19.23 -52.36
N VAL A 771 39.43 -18.58 -51.35
CA VAL A 771 40.73 -17.90 -51.47
C VAL A 771 41.87 -18.92 -51.47
N GLU A 772 41.81 -19.93 -50.62
CA GLU A 772 42.75 -21.08 -50.66
C GLU A 772 42.80 -21.71 -52.06
N ASN A 773 41.63 -22.07 -52.61
CA ASN A 773 41.54 -22.65 -53.95
C ASN A 773 42.07 -21.69 -55.03
N TYR A 774 41.85 -20.39 -54.88
CA TYR A 774 42.37 -19.39 -55.82
C TYR A 774 43.89 -19.32 -55.78
N ILE A 775 44.49 -19.25 -54.59
CA ILE A 775 45.95 -19.28 -54.40
C ILE A 775 46.52 -20.54 -55.07
N PHE A 776 45.94 -21.71 -54.78
CA PHE A 776 46.42 -22.98 -55.33
C PHE A 776 46.31 -23.01 -56.87
N ASN A 777 45.13 -22.70 -57.40
CA ASN A 777 44.85 -22.82 -58.84
C ASN A 777 45.66 -21.82 -59.68
N GLU A 778 45.86 -20.59 -59.21
CA GLU A 778 46.57 -19.56 -59.99
C GLU A 778 48.08 -19.76 -59.97
N LEU A 779 48.65 -20.11 -58.81
CA LEU A 779 50.10 -20.29 -58.70
C LEU A 779 50.58 -21.60 -59.35
N THR A 780 49.75 -22.64 -59.42
CA THR A 780 50.11 -23.91 -60.08
C THR A 780 50.11 -23.82 -61.61
N LYS A 781 49.52 -22.77 -62.21
CA LYS A 781 49.56 -22.53 -63.67
C LYS A 781 50.97 -22.48 -64.24
N TYR A 782 51.94 -22.01 -63.46
CA TYR A 782 53.35 -22.08 -63.88
C TYR A 782 53.75 -23.51 -64.29
N ARG A 783 53.35 -24.51 -63.49
CA ARG A 783 53.76 -25.90 -63.70
C ARG A 783 52.88 -26.65 -64.68
N TYR A 784 51.58 -26.37 -64.69
CA TYR A 784 50.61 -27.14 -65.47
C TYR A 784 50.18 -26.49 -66.79
N ASP A 785 50.35 -25.18 -66.93
CA ASP A 785 49.97 -24.45 -68.14
C ASP A 785 51.23 -23.90 -68.85
N GLU A 786 52.05 -23.11 -68.15
CA GLU A 786 53.17 -22.37 -68.77
C GLU A 786 54.35 -23.28 -69.16
N LEU A 787 54.82 -24.15 -68.25
CA LEU A 787 55.96 -25.04 -68.52
C LEU A 787 55.70 -26.04 -69.66
N PRO A 788 54.54 -26.73 -69.72
CA PRO A 788 54.25 -27.69 -70.80
C PRO A 788 54.14 -27.06 -72.19
N ASP A 789 53.78 -25.78 -72.28
CA ASP A 789 53.64 -25.06 -73.55
C ASP A 789 54.99 -24.70 -74.21
N ILE A 790 56.10 -24.85 -73.47
CA ILE A 790 57.46 -24.59 -73.97
C ILE A 790 58.02 -25.83 -74.69
N TYR A 791 57.83 -25.90 -76.01
CA TYR A 791 58.30 -27.03 -76.83
C TYR A 791 59.84 -27.21 -76.88
N TYR A 792 60.61 -26.19 -76.50
CA TYR A 792 62.08 -26.15 -76.48
C TYR A 792 62.65 -26.16 -75.04
N LEU A 793 61.90 -26.71 -74.08
CA LEU A 793 62.29 -26.73 -72.67
C LEU A 793 63.65 -27.40 -72.41
N SER A 794 64.02 -28.43 -73.18
CA SER A 794 65.33 -29.08 -73.07
C SER A 794 66.49 -28.13 -73.36
N ASP A 795 66.30 -27.17 -74.25
CA ASP A 795 67.32 -26.19 -74.62
C ASP A 795 67.43 -25.09 -73.55
N LEU A 796 66.32 -24.68 -72.93
CA LEU A 796 66.34 -23.83 -71.73
C LEU A 796 67.07 -24.49 -70.56
N GLN A 797 66.91 -25.81 -70.39
CA GLN A 797 67.62 -26.58 -69.37
C GLN A 797 69.12 -26.73 -69.66
N ALA A 798 69.52 -26.66 -70.92
CA ALA A 798 70.93 -26.71 -71.33
C ALA A 798 71.63 -25.34 -71.24
N ASP A 799 70.90 -24.23 -71.37
CA ASP A 799 71.45 -22.87 -71.22
C ASP A 799 71.71 -22.50 -69.76
N THR A 800 72.87 -21.92 -69.47
CA THR A 800 73.29 -21.61 -68.09
C THR A 800 72.43 -20.53 -67.42
N TYR A 801 71.97 -19.53 -68.16
CA TYR A 801 71.17 -18.43 -67.61
C TYR A 801 69.72 -18.87 -67.41
N MET A 802 69.14 -19.58 -68.39
CA MET A 802 67.76 -20.06 -68.31
C MET A 802 67.61 -21.22 -67.33
N LYS A 803 68.58 -22.14 -67.24
CA LYS A 803 68.58 -23.19 -66.22
C LYS A 803 68.51 -22.59 -64.82
N ALA A 804 69.27 -21.52 -64.56
CA ALA A 804 69.24 -20.85 -63.26
C ALA A 804 67.88 -20.17 -62.97
N VAL A 805 67.12 -19.78 -64.00
CA VAL A 805 65.75 -19.28 -63.83
C VAL A 805 64.79 -20.44 -63.51
N LEU A 806 64.83 -21.51 -64.31
CA LEU A 806 64.00 -22.71 -64.12
C LEU A 806 64.20 -23.30 -62.72
N ASP A 807 65.46 -23.45 -62.27
CA ASP A 807 65.77 -23.97 -60.94
C ASP A 807 65.18 -23.07 -59.82
N GLN A 808 65.05 -21.76 -60.03
CA GLN A 808 64.45 -20.85 -59.05
C GLN A 808 62.92 -20.83 -59.11
N PHE A 809 62.33 -20.88 -60.30
CA PHE A 809 60.88 -21.01 -60.42
C PHE A 809 60.37 -22.35 -59.91
N ASP A 810 61.12 -23.44 -60.12
CA ASP A 810 60.83 -24.75 -59.50
C ASP A 810 60.81 -24.65 -57.97
N ILE A 811 61.67 -23.83 -57.35
CA ILE A 811 61.61 -23.58 -55.90
C ILE A 811 60.40 -22.74 -55.52
N ALA A 812 60.11 -21.67 -56.28
CA ALA A 812 59.06 -20.71 -55.96
C ALA A 812 57.64 -21.28 -56.16
N TYR A 813 57.46 -22.13 -57.17
CA TYR A 813 56.17 -22.65 -57.61
C TYR A 813 56.11 -24.19 -57.58
N ASP A 814 56.89 -24.81 -56.68
CA ASP A 814 56.73 -26.22 -56.35
C ASP A 814 55.33 -26.50 -55.77
N ASP A 815 54.73 -27.63 -56.17
CA ASP A 815 53.36 -27.99 -55.77
C ASP A 815 53.22 -28.11 -54.24
N VAL A 816 54.25 -28.62 -53.54
CA VAL A 816 54.21 -28.75 -52.08
C VAL A 816 54.22 -27.37 -51.44
N ARG A 817 55.07 -26.47 -51.92
CA ARG A 817 55.14 -25.10 -51.41
C ARG A 817 53.84 -24.33 -51.63
N ILE A 818 53.25 -24.43 -52.82
CA ILE A 818 51.97 -23.76 -53.12
C ILE A 818 50.85 -24.35 -52.26
N SER A 819 50.80 -25.68 -52.11
CA SER A 819 49.84 -26.35 -51.24
C SER A 819 49.99 -25.92 -49.79
N ASP A 820 51.22 -25.82 -49.27
CA ASP A 820 51.47 -25.35 -47.91
C ASP A 820 51.04 -23.88 -47.73
N LEU A 821 51.34 -23.01 -48.70
CA LEU A 821 50.93 -21.62 -48.67
C LEU A 821 49.40 -21.48 -48.64
N SER A 822 48.70 -22.21 -49.51
CA SER A 822 47.23 -22.16 -49.58
C SER A 822 46.57 -22.71 -48.32
N LEU A 823 47.06 -23.83 -47.78
CA LEU A 823 46.55 -24.42 -46.54
C LEU A 823 46.78 -23.52 -45.32
N ASN A 824 47.99 -22.93 -45.21
CA ASN A 824 48.33 -22.03 -44.10
C ASN A 824 47.42 -20.79 -44.03
N PHE A 825 46.88 -20.34 -45.17
CA PHE A 825 45.87 -19.28 -45.19
C PHE A 825 44.60 -19.69 -44.42
N THR A 826 44.04 -20.86 -44.73
CA THR A 826 42.84 -21.39 -44.07
C THR A 826 43.09 -21.77 -42.60
N GLU A 827 44.26 -22.34 -42.30
CA GLU A 827 44.65 -22.67 -40.93
C GLU A 827 44.76 -21.42 -40.04
N SER A 828 45.27 -20.30 -40.58
CA SER A 828 45.36 -19.02 -39.86
C SER A 828 43.97 -18.52 -39.40
N PHE A 829 42.96 -18.63 -40.25
CA PHE A 829 41.58 -18.28 -39.87
C PHE A 829 40.95 -19.28 -38.90
N THR A 830 41.29 -20.56 -39.04
CA THR A 830 40.82 -21.60 -38.11
C THR A 830 41.36 -21.37 -36.70
N ASP A 831 42.64 -21.02 -36.56
CA ASP A 831 43.25 -20.66 -35.27
C ASP A 831 42.68 -19.34 -34.72
N TYR A 832 42.50 -18.34 -35.58
CA TYR A 832 41.85 -17.08 -35.22
C TYR A 832 40.45 -17.29 -34.60
N LEU A 833 39.57 -18.06 -35.26
CA LEU A 833 38.22 -18.31 -34.76
C LEU A 833 38.22 -19.08 -33.42
N LYS A 834 39.17 -20.02 -33.24
CA LYS A 834 39.37 -20.71 -31.95
C LYS A 834 39.79 -19.76 -30.84
N LYS A 835 40.55 -18.71 -31.13
CA LYS A 835 40.92 -17.69 -30.14
C LYS A 835 39.77 -16.74 -29.84
N VAL A 836 38.98 -16.36 -30.85
CA VAL A 836 37.87 -15.41 -30.70
C VAL A 836 36.75 -15.94 -29.81
N VAL A 837 36.34 -17.20 -29.95
CA VAL A 837 35.29 -17.79 -29.09
C VAL A 837 35.64 -17.71 -27.60
N VAL A 838 36.92 -17.79 -27.25
CA VAL A 838 37.34 -17.72 -25.84
C VAL A 838 37.18 -16.31 -25.24
N LEU A 839 36.95 -15.28 -26.07
CA LEU A 839 36.73 -13.90 -25.58
C LEU A 839 35.33 -13.73 -24.95
N ASP A 840 34.34 -14.52 -25.39
CA ASP A 840 32.98 -14.55 -24.83
C ASP A 840 32.73 -15.73 -23.87
N ASP A 841 33.64 -16.70 -23.79
CA ASP A 841 33.63 -17.73 -22.75
C ASP A 841 33.53 -17.08 -21.36
N TYR A 842 32.62 -17.63 -20.53
CA TYR A 842 32.32 -17.19 -19.16
C TYR A 842 31.49 -15.91 -19.00
N LEU A 843 30.74 -15.48 -20.02
CA LEU A 843 29.77 -14.38 -19.87
C LEU A 843 28.71 -14.62 -18.78
N ASP A 844 28.27 -15.87 -18.63
CA ASP A 844 27.38 -16.30 -17.56
C ASP A 844 27.97 -16.02 -16.16
N ARG A 845 29.23 -16.40 -15.93
CA ARG A 845 29.96 -16.14 -14.68
C ARG A 845 30.23 -14.65 -14.47
N PHE A 846 30.52 -13.93 -15.55
CA PHE A 846 30.72 -12.49 -15.50
C PHE A 846 29.43 -11.78 -15.06
N PHE A 847 28.29 -12.07 -15.72
CA PHE A 847 27.00 -11.50 -15.34
C PHE A 847 26.61 -11.86 -13.90
N ASP A 848 26.81 -13.12 -13.49
CA ASP A 848 26.55 -13.55 -12.12
C ASP A 848 27.36 -12.71 -11.11
N SER A 849 28.66 -12.54 -11.36
CA SER A 849 29.53 -11.77 -10.46
C SER A 849 29.23 -10.27 -10.41
N GLN A 850 28.91 -9.65 -11.56
CA GLN A 850 28.80 -8.18 -11.66
C GLN A 850 27.38 -7.65 -11.45
N LEU A 851 26.35 -8.45 -11.74
CA LEU A 851 24.95 -7.99 -11.66
C LEU A 851 24.24 -8.42 -10.37
N CYS A 852 24.82 -9.34 -9.60
CA CYS A 852 24.24 -9.76 -8.31
C CYS A 852 23.99 -8.57 -7.37
N GLU A 853 24.96 -7.66 -7.24
CA GLU A 853 24.85 -6.52 -6.33
C GLU A 853 23.82 -5.47 -6.79
N PRO A 854 23.80 -5.02 -8.06
CA PRO A 854 22.74 -4.17 -8.58
C PRO A 854 21.33 -4.76 -8.46
N VAL A 855 21.16 -6.04 -8.78
CA VAL A 855 19.87 -6.74 -8.63
C VAL A 855 19.46 -6.75 -7.16
N ARG A 856 20.40 -7.11 -6.27
CA ARG A 856 20.15 -7.09 -4.83
C ARG A 856 19.77 -5.69 -4.35
N ALA A 857 20.41 -4.63 -4.83
CA ALA A 857 20.09 -3.25 -4.42
C ALA A 857 18.65 -2.86 -4.80
N VAL A 858 18.23 -3.15 -6.04
CA VAL A 858 16.84 -2.88 -6.50
C VAL A 858 15.82 -3.70 -5.71
N LEU A 859 16.07 -5.00 -5.51
CA LEU A 859 15.20 -5.85 -4.70
C LEU A 859 15.14 -5.39 -3.25
N GLN A 860 16.29 -4.98 -2.68
CA GLN A 860 16.43 -4.57 -1.29
C GLN A 860 15.52 -3.39 -0.96
N VAL A 861 15.43 -2.40 -1.85
CA VAL A 861 14.57 -1.23 -1.64
C VAL A 861 13.09 -1.62 -1.59
N LEU A 862 12.66 -2.60 -2.40
CA LEU A 862 11.28 -3.09 -2.37
C LEU A 862 10.99 -3.87 -1.08
N ILE A 863 11.83 -4.87 -0.76
CA ILE A 863 11.59 -5.76 0.40
C ILE A 863 11.87 -5.11 1.75
N ALA A 864 12.56 -3.96 1.78
CA ALA A 864 12.69 -3.15 2.99
C ALA A 864 11.37 -2.45 3.37
N SER A 865 10.41 -2.33 2.45
CA SER A 865 9.12 -1.65 2.66
C SER A 865 9.29 -0.23 3.24
N GLY A 866 10.32 0.49 2.78
CA GLY A 866 10.53 1.90 3.13
C GLY A 866 9.49 2.84 2.48
N PRO A 867 9.53 4.15 2.80
CA PRO A 867 8.52 5.12 2.32
C PRO A 867 8.44 5.21 0.78
N TRP A 868 9.55 4.98 0.09
CA TRP A 868 9.64 5.09 -1.37
C TRP A 868 9.86 3.75 -2.06
N ALA A 869 9.63 2.62 -1.37
CA ALA A 869 9.99 1.28 -1.82
C ALA A 869 9.47 0.98 -3.23
N GLU A 870 8.16 1.09 -3.44
CA GLU A 870 7.52 0.78 -4.72
C GLU A 870 7.95 1.76 -5.83
N TYR A 871 7.96 3.07 -5.56
CA TYR A 871 8.38 4.07 -6.55
C TYR A 871 9.82 3.85 -7.03
N CYS A 872 10.76 3.64 -6.09
CA CYS A 872 12.16 3.43 -6.43
C CYS A 872 12.35 2.10 -7.15
N PHE A 873 11.66 1.04 -6.74
CA PHE A 873 11.66 -0.22 -7.46
C PHE A 873 11.22 0.00 -8.92
N HIS A 874 10.03 0.57 -9.16
CA HIS A 874 9.47 0.83 -10.49
C HIS A 874 10.34 1.75 -11.36
N LYS A 875 11.11 2.66 -10.75
CA LYS A 875 12.05 3.53 -11.45
C LYS A 875 13.30 2.78 -11.95
N TYR A 876 13.84 1.83 -11.17
CA TYR A 876 15.16 1.24 -11.44
C TYR A 876 15.14 -0.20 -11.94
N TRP A 877 14.13 -1.03 -11.62
CA TRP A 877 14.09 -2.41 -12.12
C TRP A 877 14.17 -2.50 -13.65
N PRO A 878 13.50 -1.64 -14.45
CA PRO A 878 13.61 -1.75 -15.91
C PRO A 878 15.00 -1.35 -16.42
N LYS A 879 15.75 -0.53 -15.65
CA LYS A 879 17.12 -0.13 -16.03
C LYS A 879 18.08 -1.31 -15.96
N LEU A 880 17.85 -2.27 -15.05
CA LEU A 880 18.64 -3.50 -14.99
C LEU A 880 18.39 -4.39 -16.22
N ASP A 881 17.14 -4.49 -16.67
CA ASP A 881 16.79 -5.25 -17.88
C ASP A 881 17.43 -4.62 -19.13
N VAL A 882 17.41 -3.28 -19.22
CA VAL A 882 18.08 -2.55 -20.31
C VAL A 882 19.59 -2.78 -20.27
N LEU A 883 20.19 -2.73 -19.08
CA LEU A 883 21.63 -2.89 -18.91
C LEU A 883 22.15 -4.22 -19.47
N LEU A 884 21.43 -5.32 -19.21
CA LEU A 884 21.74 -6.64 -19.78
C LEU A 884 21.71 -6.65 -21.30
N GLN A 885 20.67 -6.06 -21.89
CA GLN A 885 20.48 -6.04 -23.32
C GLN A 885 21.55 -5.20 -24.04
N ASN A 886 21.90 -4.05 -23.46
CA ASN A 886 22.94 -3.18 -24.01
C ASN A 886 24.29 -3.91 -24.10
N ALA A 887 24.66 -4.71 -23.10
CA ALA A 887 25.92 -5.45 -23.11
C ALA A 887 25.99 -6.51 -24.22
N VAL A 888 24.90 -7.25 -24.46
CA VAL A 888 24.83 -8.22 -25.57
C VAL A 888 24.91 -7.52 -26.93
N ASP A 889 24.25 -6.37 -27.06
CA ASP A 889 24.27 -5.58 -28.27
C ASP A 889 25.67 -5.00 -28.55
N ASP A 890 26.41 -4.61 -27.52
CA ASP A 890 27.80 -4.16 -27.66
C ASP A 890 28.73 -5.29 -28.12
N TYR A 891 28.56 -6.54 -27.66
CA TYR A 891 29.32 -7.67 -28.18
C TYR A 891 29.03 -7.93 -29.67
N THR A 892 27.74 -7.91 -30.04
CA THR A 892 27.30 -8.06 -31.44
C THR A 892 27.97 -7.03 -32.34
N LYS A 893 28.09 -5.79 -31.87
CA LYS A 893 28.75 -4.70 -32.59
C LYS A 893 30.24 -4.98 -32.82
N CYS A 894 30.96 -5.54 -31.84
CA CYS A 894 32.37 -5.86 -32.02
C CYS A 894 32.57 -6.91 -33.14
N TYR A 895 31.73 -7.94 -33.17
CA TYR A 895 31.77 -8.96 -34.23
C TYR A 895 31.53 -8.36 -35.62
N GLN A 896 30.52 -7.50 -35.77
CA GLN A 896 30.16 -6.93 -37.06
C GLN A 896 31.22 -5.96 -37.61
N ILE A 897 31.87 -5.19 -36.73
CA ILE A 897 32.96 -4.29 -37.14
C ILE A 897 34.13 -5.10 -37.72
N GLU A 898 34.46 -6.23 -37.11
CA GLU A 898 35.58 -7.06 -37.58
C GLU A 898 35.22 -7.92 -38.78
N GLU A 899 33.97 -8.36 -38.94
CA GLU A 899 33.50 -9.00 -40.18
C GLU A 899 33.80 -8.12 -41.41
N ILE A 900 33.46 -6.83 -41.36
CA ILE A 900 33.71 -5.87 -42.45
C ILE A 900 35.21 -5.66 -42.71
N ARG A 901 36.04 -5.73 -41.66
CA ARG A 901 37.50 -5.58 -41.78
C ARG A 901 38.11 -6.82 -42.44
N LEU A 902 37.69 -8.00 -42.02
CA LEU A 902 38.15 -9.27 -42.57
C LEU A 902 37.70 -9.46 -44.03
N GLU A 903 36.51 -9.00 -44.43
CA GLU A 903 36.11 -9.00 -45.86
C GLU A 903 37.17 -8.38 -46.79
N ARG A 904 37.95 -7.41 -46.30
CA ARG A 904 39.01 -6.77 -47.09
C ARG A 904 40.21 -7.68 -47.34
N ILE A 905 40.58 -8.54 -46.39
CA ILE A 905 41.71 -9.45 -46.59
C ILE A 905 41.37 -10.50 -47.65
N PHE A 906 40.14 -11.01 -47.63
CA PHE A 906 39.64 -11.95 -48.64
C PHE A 906 39.59 -11.35 -50.05
N ALA A 907 39.52 -10.02 -50.16
CA ALA A 907 39.59 -9.31 -51.45
C ALA A 907 41.01 -8.91 -51.87
N ILE A 908 41.91 -8.64 -50.92
CA ILE A 908 43.29 -8.22 -51.20
C ILE A 908 44.16 -9.40 -51.57
N VAL A 909 44.03 -10.54 -50.88
CA VAL A 909 44.89 -11.71 -51.09
C VAL A 909 44.84 -12.22 -52.54
N PRO A 910 43.67 -12.43 -53.18
CA PRO A 910 43.61 -12.81 -54.59
C PRO A 910 44.33 -11.81 -55.53
N ARG A 911 44.26 -10.51 -55.25
CA ARG A 911 44.94 -9.49 -56.06
C ARG A 911 46.46 -9.53 -55.90
N LEU A 912 46.95 -9.92 -54.73
CA LEU A 912 48.38 -10.15 -54.50
C LEU A 912 48.84 -11.43 -55.18
N VAL A 913 47.99 -12.46 -55.25
CA VAL A 913 48.23 -13.66 -56.07
C VAL A 913 48.32 -13.30 -57.55
N ASP A 914 47.43 -12.45 -58.07
CA ASP A 914 47.52 -11.98 -59.46
C ASP A 914 48.86 -11.27 -59.74
N GLN A 915 49.36 -10.49 -58.76
CA GLN A 915 50.69 -9.87 -58.84
C GLN A 915 51.84 -10.88 -58.89
N LEU A 916 51.71 -12.01 -58.19
CA LEU A 916 52.65 -13.13 -58.25
C LEU A 916 52.58 -13.87 -59.58
N VAL A 917 51.40 -13.98 -60.21
CA VAL A 917 51.24 -14.61 -61.52
C VAL A 917 51.95 -13.81 -62.62
N TYR A 918 51.93 -12.47 -62.55
CA TYR A 918 52.66 -11.61 -63.50
C TYR A 918 54.18 -11.86 -63.52
N ASP A 919 54.76 -12.43 -62.45
CA ASP A 919 56.20 -12.74 -62.40
C ASP A 919 56.59 -13.83 -63.42
N PHE A 920 55.66 -14.70 -63.83
CA PHE A 920 55.91 -15.77 -64.80
C PHE A 920 55.00 -15.75 -66.05
N GLN A 921 53.86 -15.03 -66.04
CA GLN A 921 52.84 -15.09 -67.11
C GLN A 921 53.34 -14.80 -68.55
N TYR A 922 54.40 -14.02 -68.71
CA TYR A 922 54.98 -13.71 -70.04
C TYR A 922 56.30 -14.43 -70.31
N TRP A 923 56.69 -15.35 -69.42
CA TRP A 923 57.96 -16.06 -69.53
C TRP A 923 58.02 -16.88 -70.81
N ALA A 924 57.01 -17.72 -71.09
CA ALA A 924 56.99 -18.60 -72.26
C ALA A 924 57.07 -17.81 -73.58
N ASP A 925 56.32 -16.70 -73.69
CA ASP A 925 56.33 -15.80 -74.84
C ASP A 925 57.70 -15.13 -75.05
N HIS A 926 58.30 -14.63 -73.96
CA HIS A 926 59.61 -13.98 -74.03
C HIS A 926 60.72 -14.97 -74.35
N THR A 927 60.69 -16.18 -73.78
CA THR A 927 61.66 -17.22 -74.11
C THR A 927 61.47 -17.72 -75.54
N ALA A 928 60.24 -17.76 -76.06
CA ALA A 928 59.96 -18.21 -77.43
C ALA A 928 60.51 -17.19 -78.43
N THR A 929 60.26 -15.91 -78.15
CA THR A 929 60.80 -14.79 -78.93
C THR A 929 62.33 -14.83 -78.96
N CYS A 930 62.99 -15.14 -77.84
CA CYS A 930 64.44 -15.32 -77.82
C CYS A 930 64.91 -16.55 -78.59
N TYR A 931 64.19 -17.68 -78.47
CA TYR A 931 64.53 -18.94 -79.13
C TYR A 931 64.44 -18.84 -80.66
N ASP A 932 63.43 -18.12 -81.17
CA ASP A 932 63.21 -17.89 -82.60
C ASP A 932 64.29 -17.03 -83.29
N LEU A 933 65.30 -16.52 -82.56
CA LEU A 933 66.43 -15.76 -83.12
C LEU A 933 67.56 -16.65 -83.70
N TYR A 934 67.36 -17.98 -83.78
CA TYR A 934 68.15 -19.08 -84.41
C TYR A 934 69.69 -19.09 -84.28
N LEU A 935 70.39 -17.97 -84.44
CA LEU A 935 71.86 -17.83 -84.33
C LEU A 935 72.31 -17.02 -83.09
N THR A 936 71.39 -16.36 -82.38
CA THR A 936 71.73 -15.46 -81.24
C THR A 936 70.86 -15.65 -79.99
N TYR A 937 70.12 -16.76 -79.89
CA TYR A 937 69.20 -17.00 -78.76
C TYR A 937 69.92 -17.01 -77.39
N ALA A 938 71.16 -17.49 -77.32
CA ALA A 938 71.96 -17.51 -76.08
C ALA A 938 72.28 -16.08 -75.57
N ASP A 939 72.52 -15.12 -76.47
CA ASP A 939 72.72 -13.72 -76.09
C ASP A 939 71.41 -13.06 -75.62
N CYS A 940 70.27 -13.45 -76.22
CA CYS A 940 68.94 -13.01 -75.78
C CYS A 940 68.59 -13.56 -74.38
N PHE A 941 68.79 -14.86 -74.16
CA PHE A 941 68.64 -15.50 -72.86
C PHE A 941 69.56 -14.88 -71.79
N LYS A 942 70.80 -14.58 -72.13
CA LYS A 942 71.72 -13.84 -71.24
C LYS A 942 71.18 -12.46 -70.86
N SER A 943 70.41 -11.80 -71.73
CA SER A 943 69.80 -10.49 -71.46
C SER A 943 68.58 -10.56 -70.54
N ILE A 944 67.70 -11.56 -70.72
CA ILE A 944 66.44 -11.65 -69.94
C ILE A 944 66.55 -12.52 -68.69
N GLY A 945 67.46 -13.51 -68.69
CA GLY A 945 67.61 -14.50 -67.62
C GLY A 945 67.89 -13.93 -66.25
N PRO A 946 68.80 -12.95 -66.10
CA PRO A 946 69.04 -12.32 -64.80
C PRO A 946 67.79 -11.67 -64.20
N ALA A 947 66.95 -11.03 -65.02
CA ALA A 947 65.73 -10.37 -64.55
C ALA A 947 64.69 -11.38 -64.06
N TYR A 948 64.44 -12.44 -64.84
CA TYR A 948 63.50 -13.49 -64.45
C TYR A 948 63.98 -14.33 -63.26
N LYS A 949 65.29 -14.55 -63.14
CA LYS A 949 65.88 -15.20 -61.96
C LYS A 949 65.60 -14.38 -60.70
N GLU A 950 65.73 -13.06 -60.78
CA GLU A 950 65.43 -12.17 -59.67
C GLU A 950 63.93 -12.16 -59.35
N LEU A 951 63.05 -12.15 -60.36
CA LEU A 951 61.60 -12.29 -60.14
C LEU A 951 61.24 -13.60 -59.43
N ALA A 952 61.82 -14.73 -59.86
CA ALA A 952 61.63 -16.03 -59.23
C ALA A 952 62.13 -16.06 -57.76
N LEU A 953 63.29 -15.44 -57.50
CA LEU A 953 63.81 -15.28 -56.13
C LEU A 953 62.88 -14.44 -55.25
N LEU A 954 62.35 -13.34 -55.80
CA LEU A 954 61.41 -12.47 -55.10
C LEU A 954 60.04 -13.11 -54.89
N ALA A 955 59.60 -14.03 -55.77
CA ALA A 955 58.32 -14.73 -55.63
C ALA A 955 58.24 -15.52 -54.30
N VAL A 956 59.33 -16.17 -53.88
CA VAL A 956 59.42 -16.85 -52.58
C VAL A 956 59.14 -15.89 -51.42
N ALA A 957 59.75 -14.69 -51.46
CA ALA A 957 59.56 -13.67 -50.44
C ALA A 957 58.15 -13.07 -50.47
N LYS A 958 57.62 -12.76 -51.66
CA LYS A 958 56.25 -12.25 -51.86
C LYS A 958 55.19 -13.24 -51.36
N GLN A 959 55.38 -14.54 -51.57
CA GLN A 959 54.51 -15.58 -51.02
C GLN A 959 54.54 -15.60 -49.48
N GLN A 960 55.72 -15.41 -48.88
CA GLN A 960 55.83 -15.30 -47.42
C GLN A 960 55.15 -14.02 -46.91
N ASP A 961 55.32 -12.88 -47.59
CA ASP A 961 54.66 -11.62 -47.25
C ASP A 961 53.12 -11.75 -47.26
N LEU A 962 52.57 -12.55 -48.18
CA LEU A 962 51.12 -12.85 -48.24
C LEU A 962 50.64 -13.61 -47.00
N LEU A 963 51.41 -14.59 -46.54
CA LEU A 963 51.11 -15.33 -45.32
C LEU A 963 51.27 -14.44 -44.07
N ASP A 964 52.36 -13.68 -43.99
CA ASP A 964 52.64 -12.76 -42.89
C ASP A 964 51.54 -11.69 -42.77
N LEU A 965 51.06 -11.15 -43.88
CA LEU A 965 49.92 -10.23 -43.92
C LEU A 965 48.66 -10.86 -43.32
N THR A 966 48.38 -12.13 -43.65
CA THR A 966 47.23 -12.87 -43.12
C THR A 966 47.34 -13.09 -41.61
N ILE A 967 48.51 -13.48 -41.13
CA ILE A 967 48.79 -13.68 -39.69
C ILE A 967 48.69 -12.35 -38.94
N LEU A 968 49.24 -11.27 -39.49
CA LEU A 968 49.18 -9.94 -38.89
C LEU A 968 47.75 -9.42 -38.79
N GLU A 969 46.95 -9.55 -39.85
CA GLU A 969 45.58 -9.04 -39.83
C GLU A 969 44.66 -9.86 -38.90
N THR A 970 44.78 -11.20 -38.89
CA THR A 970 44.03 -12.04 -37.96
C THR A 970 44.41 -11.78 -36.50
N THR A 971 45.70 -11.57 -36.22
CA THR A 971 46.19 -11.16 -34.88
C THR A 971 45.69 -9.78 -34.48
N ALA A 972 45.74 -8.81 -35.40
CA ALA A 972 45.24 -7.47 -35.16
C ALA A 972 43.72 -7.47 -34.91
N SER A 973 42.97 -8.25 -35.68
CA SER A 973 41.53 -8.42 -35.51
C SER A 973 41.19 -9.00 -34.13
N TYR A 974 41.89 -10.07 -33.70
CA TYR A 974 41.71 -10.66 -32.38
C TYR A 974 41.91 -9.64 -31.26
N ASN A 975 42.99 -8.85 -31.31
CA ASN A 975 43.29 -7.82 -30.32
C ASN A 975 42.22 -6.71 -30.30
N ARG A 976 41.67 -6.34 -31.48
CA ARG A 976 40.60 -5.34 -31.60
C ARG A 976 39.27 -5.84 -31.04
N ILE A 977 38.89 -7.11 -31.29
CA ILE A 977 37.71 -7.72 -30.64
C ILE A 977 37.91 -7.75 -29.14
N GLY A 978 39.07 -8.22 -28.66
CA GLY A 978 39.39 -8.31 -27.24
C GLY A 978 39.25 -6.96 -26.53
N ALA A 979 39.80 -5.89 -27.12
CA ALA A 979 39.66 -4.53 -26.58
C ALA A 979 38.20 -4.04 -26.58
N CYS A 980 37.44 -4.36 -27.64
CA CYS A 980 36.03 -3.99 -27.75
C CYS A 980 35.17 -4.69 -26.68
N PHE A 981 35.38 -6.00 -26.47
CA PHE A 981 34.70 -6.76 -25.42
C PHE A 981 35.06 -6.29 -24.02
N ALA A 982 36.33 -6.01 -23.76
CA ALA A 982 36.76 -5.45 -22.49
C ALA A 982 36.04 -4.12 -22.20
N THR A 983 35.96 -3.23 -23.19
CA THR A 983 35.25 -1.95 -23.06
C THR A 983 33.77 -2.15 -22.73
N ALA A 984 33.08 -3.05 -23.44
CA ALA A 984 31.67 -3.37 -23.17
C ALA A 984 31.47 -3.91 -21.74
N LYS A 985 32.36 -4.79 -21.26
CA LYS A 985 32.35 -5.29 -19.89
C LYS A 985 32.55 -4.16 -18.86
N TYR A 986 33.45 -3.22 -19.10
CA TYR A 986 33.66 -2.07 -18.23
C TYR A 986 32.44 -1.13 -18.19
N ASP A 987 31.83 -0.86 -19.34
CA ASP A 987 30.64 0.01 -19.43
C ASP A 987 29.43 -0.60 -18.69
N LEU A 988 29.28 -1.93 -18.75
CA LEU A 988 28.29 -2.67 -17.95
C LEU A 988 28.53 -2.42 -16.45
N VAL A 989 29.75 -2.68 -15.96
CA VAL A 989 30.11 -2.54 -14.54
C VAL A 989 29.87 -1.12 -14.04
N LEU A 990 30.34 -0.11 -14.79
CA LEU A 990 30.16 1.29 -14.43
C LEU A 990 28.68 1.68 -14.36
N SER A 991 27.87 1.17 -15.28
CA SER A 991 26.43 1.45 -15.32
C SER A 991 25.68 0.73 -14.17
N ALA A 992 26.09 -0.48 -13.84
CA ALA A 992 25.64 -1.23 -12.66
C ALA A 992 25.90 -0.44 -11.36
N GLU A 993 27.13 0.04 -11.14
CA GLU A 993 27.49 0.84 -9.96
C GLU A 993 26.66 2.15 -9.86
N LYS A 994 26.41 2.80 -11.00
CA LYS A 994 25.55 3.99 -11.05
C LYS A 994 24.14 3.68 -10.59
N ILE A 995 23.55 2.55 -11.03
CA ILE A 995 22.21 2.13 -10.59
C ILE A 995 22.17 1.95 -9.08
N VAL A 996 23.15 1.26 -8.50
CA VAL A 996 23.25 0.99 -7.05
C VAL A 996 23.26 2.30 -6.26
N SER A 997 24.13 3.24 -6.66
CA SER A 997 24.21 4.54 -6.00
C SER A 997 22.92 5.36 -6.13
N ALA A 998 22.22 5.25 -7.27
CA ALA A 998 20.99 5.97 -7.54
C ALA A 998 19.79 5.38 -6.78
N VAL A 999 19.77 4.05 -6.61
CA VAL A 999 18.79 3.31 -5.81
C VAL A 999 18.93 3.70 -4.33
N ALA A 1000 20.15 3.70 -3.79
CA ALA A 1000 20.39 4.11 -2.39
C ALA A 1000 19.99 5.57 -2.11
N LYS A 1001 20.23 6.48 -3.07
CA LYS A 1001 19.74 7.86 -2.98
C LYS A 1001 18.21 7.93 -3.04
N CYS A 1002 17.58 7.12 -3.89
CA CYS A 1002 16.12 7.10 -4.03
C CYS A 1002 15.44 6.62 -2.75
N GLU A 1003 16.00 5.60 -2.10
CA GLU A 1003 15.46 5.08 -0.83
C GLU A 1003 15.35 6.18 0.24
N THR A 1004 16.33 7.08 0.30
CA THR A 1004 16.38 8.15 1.31
C THR A 1004 15.65 9.44 0.88
N SER A 1005 15.71 9.80 -0.41
CA SER A 1005 15.29 11.12 -0.92
C SER A 1005 14.08 11.07 -1.86
N GLY A 1006 13.63 9.88 -2.26
CA GLY A 1006 12.50 9.64 -3.15
C GLY A 1006 12.68 10.29 -4.53
N PRO A 1007 11.69 11.05 -5.03
CA PRO A 1007 11.75 11.68 -6.36
C PRO A 1007 12.66 12.92 -6.45
N ASN A 1008 13.35 13.31 -5.36
CA ASN A 1008 14.32 14.42 -5.36
C ASN A 1008 15.72 14.02 -5.84
N VAL A 1009 15.86 12.81 -6.42
CA VAL A 1009 17.13 12.22 -6.86
C VAL A 1009 17.37 12.46 -8.34
#